data_AF-A0A9Q4NRG8-F1
#
_entry.id   AF-A0A9Q4NRG8-F1
#
_cell.length_a   1.000
_cell.length_b   1.000
_cell.length_c   1.000
_cell.angle_alpha   90.00
_cell.angle_beta   90.00
_cell.angle_gamma   90.00
#
_symmetry.space_group_name_H-M   'P 1'
#
loop_
_entity.id
_entity.type
_entity.pdbx_description
1 polymer ?
#
loop_
_entity_poly.entity_id
_entity_poly.type
_entity_poly.pdbx_seq_one_letter_code
_entity_poly.pdbx_strand_id
1 'polypeptide(L)'
;MLGLDYDQVLAPTTGAPDAAIDAAPPPTGTLRAEPVPAAQKPQSPPVIKILLPVVMVVAVGAVMVLMATSGRAVSPMMLIFPLMMLFGLVGMFNPQEKQGDIDETRRVYLRHLDALAKKARANAATQRTHATALHPAPGELVAAVPVERIWERGGAPTVRLGTGAGALCTPVDVDDPGSPEDLDPVCAVSLRRAVAAVSTVPGMPMLVQLDAFDAITLAGPAAADVARSIVCQLAFFYGPEKVRIDAPFAWAKWLPHARSEGAFRISLIDGHASPAPTDSDLVVTIHDDPEFFADPDAFHLVCTDVLEAVTAQGVEQLGVPDGFTDAEAEFVARHLGFYRRPDGAVEAGGDFLYMLGVPDVDALDAHTMWPGVRNKLTVPIGATPDGAPVYLDLKEAALGGMGPHGLCIGATGSGKSELLRTLVVALAATHSPDELNFVLVDFKGGATFLGCESLPHTAAVITNLEDEAVLVERMFDAISGEMHRRQELLRKAGNFANITDYTKAGNTLPSLVIVVDEFTELLTQHPHFADLFVAVGRLGRSLGVHLLLASQRLEEGKLRGLDSHLSYRIGLKTFSAGESRQVLGVPDAYELPGEPGSGYLKAGMELTRFRAAYVSGPLTRTVVEHPSEQHVRLFTGDEIELTPTAYVEEDRSTTLLDAVVAKAREVADARGMHAHQVWLPPLPERIPLSQAHGALGLIDEPFKQRQTPFHLDLDTAGGHVAIAGGPQTGKTMAVRSIVATHMRAGLAVYVIGDVPELEALPHVAGVASMKDAERTRRIVDEVTGFLDHPRPVMLVVDGWHALDEDLREPLARIASEGPDAGIHLVVTTQRWSAIRPNVRDLIGTRVELRLTEPMDSLINRKHQEKLPATPGRGLTPDGKTVQLVFTSGEDIAHLAATADQAPVERLRVLPDAVDTHSLLDGQRIPLGIGGPALEPVYSSGHILVVGAGGCGKSTFIASTIAAVEHMGREAARMVVLDPKRAHLGRADEDMVAAYAASTSAITQAAKSLAVTLQSRLPGAEVTPEQLRERSWWSGPELYLIIDDYELVGEDPLRPIAELLPHARDIGLHVVAARKFGGVSRALFGPFLTALKDLQPDVLLMDGTRDEGAIFGVRPSPQQPGRATWIHGEARGTVQLPEAP
;
A
#
# COMPACT_ATOMS: atom_id res chain seq x y z
N MET A 1 -15.61 5.43 31.51
CA MET A 1 -14.66 5.34 32.64
C MET A 1 -15.45 5.21 33.95
N LEU A 2 -16.34 4.22 34.05
CA LEU A 2 -17.15 3.96 35.24
C LEU A 2 -16.98 2.46 35.55
N GLY A 3 -16.11 2.13 36.50
CA GLY A 3 -16.13 0.87 37.27
C GLY A 3 -16.20 -0.47 36.53
N LEU A 4 -15.54 -0.61 35.36
CA LEU A 4 -15.45 -1.89 34.65
C LEU A 4 -14.00 -2.33 34.33
N ASP A 5 -13.00 -1.51 34.63
CA ASP A 5 -11.60 -1.93 34.55
C ASP A 5 -11.28 -2.75 35.81
N TYR A 6 -10.88 -4.01 35.62
CA TYR A 6 -10.42 -4.90 36.70
C TYR A 6 -8.90 -4.76 36.96
N ASP A 7 -8.20 -3.98 36.13
CA ASP A 7 -6.73 -3.90 36.14
C ASP A 7 -6.22 -2.72 36.98
N GLN A 8 -5.63 -3.05 38.13
CA GLN A 8 -5.06 -2.08 39.07
C GLN A 8 -4.09 -1.12 38.37
N VAL A 9 -4.15 0.18 38.72
CA VAL A 9 -3.28 1.21 38.13
C VAL A 9 -2.05 1.41 39.02
N LEU A 10 -0.86 1.21 38.46
CA LEU A 10 0.40 1.55 39.12
C LEU A 10 0.62 3.06 39.12
N ALA A 11 0.68 3.66 40.30
CA ALA A 11 1.08 5.06 40.45
C ALA A 11 2.62 5.18 40.38
N PRO A 12 3.19 6.21 39.73
CA PRO A 12 4.64 6.40 39.64
C PRO A 12 5.31 6.47 41.03
N THR A 13 6.51 5.89 41.15
CA THR A 13 7.39 6.08 42.32
C THR A 13 8.08 7.45 42.26
N THR A 14 8.26 8.07 43.43
CA THR A 14 8.88 9.40 43.55
C THR A 14 10.35 9.36 43.12
N GLY A 15 10.67 10.04 42.02
CA GLY A 15 12.03 10.33 41.55
C GLY A 15 12.16 11.60 40.72
N ALA A 16 11.05 12.24 40.35
CA ALA A 16 11.05 13.58 39.78
C ALA A 16 11.00 14.62 40.92
N PRO A 17 11.77 15.72 40.87
CA PRO A 17 11.57 16.84 41.79
C PRO A 17 10.11 17.28 41.67
N ASP A 18 9.41 17.42 42.80
CA ASP A 18 8.00 17.87 42.93
C ASP A 18 7.42 18.24 41.58
N ALA A 19 6.74 17.28 40.91
CA ALA A 19 6.25 17.47 39.55
C ALA A 19 5.49 18.79 39.55
N ALA A 20 6.13 19.82 38.97
CA ALA A 20 5.69 21.18 39.17
C ALA A 20 4.34 21.27 38.49
N ILE A 21 3.28 21.26 39.32
CA ILE A 21 1.97 21.72 38.91
C ILE A 21 2.23 23.01 38.12
N ASP A 22 1.69 23.11 36.90
CA ASP A 22 1.77 24.33 36.06
C ASP A 22 0.91 25.46 36.66
N ALA A 23 0.98 25.62 37.98
CA ALA A 23 0.41 26.69 38.76
C ALA A 23 1.38 27.85 38.68
N ALA A 24 0.91 28.98 38.16
CA ALA A 24 1.70 30.21 38.12
C ALA A 24 2.30 30.51 39.51
N PRO A 25 3.59 30.85 39.61
CA PRO A 25 4.23 31.12 40.89
C PRO A 25 3.54 32.30 41.60
N PRO A 26 3.52 32.31 42.94
CA PRO A 26 2.90 33.40 43.68
C PRO A 26 3.65 34.71 43.40
N PRO A 27 2.94 35.85 43.34
CA PRO A 27 3.57 37.14 43.12
C PRO A 27 4.53 37.49 44.27
N THR A 28 5.72 38.01 43.92
CA THR A 28 6.78 38.38 44.86
C THR A 28 7.01 39.90 44.91
N GLY A 29 7.56 40.40 46.03
CA GLY A 29 7.88 41.83 46.24
C GLY A 29 6.88 42.57 47.14
N THR A 30 7.11 43.88 47.35
CA THR A 30 6.25 44.74 48.19
C THR A 30 5.53 45.81 47.37
N LEU A 31 4.33 46.20 47.77
CA LEU A 31 3.56 47.28 47.15
C LEU A 31 3.83 48.58 47.91
N ARG A 32 4.42 49.60 47.29
CA ARG A 32 4.70 50.88 47.95
C ARG A 32 3.56 51.88 47.78
N ALA A 33 3.04 52.40 48.90
CA ALA A 33 2.12 53.54 48.90
C ALA A 33 2.90 54.86 48.84
N GLU A 34 2.39 55.85 48.10
CA GLU A 34 3.01 57.19 48.08
C GLU A 34 2.72 57.95 49.38
N PRO A 35 3.63 58.82 49.84
CA PRO A 35 3.44 59.59 51.06
C PRO A 35 2.19 60.48 50.97
N VAL A 36 1.46 60.58 52.08
CA VAL A 36 0.24 61.39 52.15
C VAL A 36 0.58 62.87 51.90
N PRO A 37 -0.16 63.59 51.01
CA PRO A 37 0.07 65.01 50.77
C PRO A 37 -0.04 65.84 52.06
N ALA A 38 0.82 66.84 52.20
CA ALA A 38 0.83 67.75 53.35
C ALA A 38 -0.44 68.64 53.38
N ALA A 39 -0.94 68.94 54.59
CA ALA A 39 -2.06 69.84 54.81
C ALA A 39 -1.67 71.28 54.44
N GLN A 40 -2.36 71.88 53.47
CA GLN A 40 -2.19 73.30 53.16
C GLN A 40 -2.90 74.16 54.21
N LYS A 41 -2.14 74.92 55.01
CA LYS A 41 -2.70 75.91 55.96
C LYS A 41 -3.14 77.16 55.18
N PRO A 42 -4.37 77.68 55.38
CA PRO A 42 -4.77 78.94 54.75
C PRO A 42 -3.88 80.07 55.25
N GLN A 43 -3.12 80.71 54.37
CA GLN A 43 -2.36 81.90 54.73
C GLN A 43 -3.34 83.04 55.04
N SER A 44 -3.33 83.49 56.30
CA SER A 44 -4.04 84.72 56.68
C SER A 44 -3.38 85.89 55.95
N PRO A 45 -4.14 86.78 55.28
CA PRO A 45 -3.52 87.96 54.69
C PRO A 45 -2.83 88.78 55.80
N PRO A 46 -1.61 89.30 55.58
CA PRO A 46 -0.87 90.00 56.61
C PRO A 46 -1.67 91.21 57.10
N VAL A 47 -1.89 91.31 58.42
CA VAL A 47 -2.69 92.34 59.11
C VAL A 47 -2.27 93.78 58.70
N ILE A 48 -1.01 93.96 58.30
CA ILE A 48 -0.48 95.22 57.74
C ILE A 48 -1.28 95.72 56.52
N LYS A 49 -1.82 94.83 55.66
CA LYS A 49 -2.62 95.24 54.50
C LYS A 49 -4.00 95.81 54.86
N ILE A 50 -4.51 95.53 56.07
CA ILE A 50 -5.81 96.02 56.56
C ILE A 50 -5.65 97.35 57.32
N LEU A 51 -4.54 97.56 58.02
CA LEU A 51 -4.33 98.75 58.86
C LEU A 51 -3.84 99.99 58.10
N LEU A 52 -3.03 99.79 57.04
CA LEU A 52 -2.37 100.88 56.30
C LEU A 52 -3.33 101.91 55.66
N PRO A 53 -4.47 101.51 55.04
CA PRO A 53 -5.43 102.47 54.46
C PRO A 53 -6.13 103.31 55.54
N VAL A 54 -6.44 102.72 56.69
CA VAL A 54 -7.13 103.41 57.80
C VAL A 54 -6.21 104.46 58.43
N VAL A 55 -4.94 104.14 58.64
CA VAL A 55 -3.93 105.09 59.16
C VAL A 55 -3.70 106.25 58.20
N MET A 56 -3.65 106.00 56.88
CA MET A 56 -3.50 107.07 55.89
C MET A 56 -4.71 108.01 55.85
N VAL A 57 -5.94 107.50 55.94
CA VAL A 57 -7.16 108.34 55.95
C VAL A 57 -7.20 109.23 57.20
N VAL A 58 -6.82 108.69 58.36
CA VAL A 58 -6.71 109.46 59.61
C VAL A 58 -5.61 110.53 59.50
N ALA A 59 -4.45 110.21 58.91
CA ALA A 59 -3.35 111.16 58.74
C ALA A 59 -3.71 112.32 57.79
N VAL A 60 -4.39 112.04 56.67
CA VAL A 60 -4.87 113.08 55.74
C VAL A 60 -5.92 113.98 56.41
N GLY A 61 -6.84 113.40 57.18
CA GLY A 61 -7.83 114.16 57.97
C GLY A 61 -7.18 115.04 59.04
N ALA A 62 -6.17 114.53 59.75
CA ALA A 62 -5.46 115.29 60.78
C ALA A 62 -4.70 116.50 60.20
N VAL A 63 -4.07 116.37 59.02
CA VAL A 63 -3.39 117.48 58.35
C VAL A 63 -4.39 118.54 57.87
N MET A 64 -5.57 118.15 57.36
CA MET A 64 -6.62 119.10 56.98
C MET A 64 -7.22 119.86 58.16
N VAL A 65 -7.46 119.20 59.31
CA VAL A 65 -7.98 119.84 60.52
C VAL A 65 -6.95 120.77 61.17
N LEU A 66 -5.66 120.41 61.12
CA LEU A 66 -4.56 121.29 61.58
C LEU A 66 -4.48 122.56 60.71
N MET A 67 -4.66 122.46 59.39
CA MET A 67 -4.71 123.63 58.50
C MET A 67 -5.89 124.56 58.81
N ALA A 68 -7.05 124.02 59.19
CA ALA A 68 -8.24 124.82 59.47
C ALA A 68 -8.18 125.58 60.82
N THR A 69 -7.30 125.16 61.73
CA THR A 69 -7.20 125.75 63.08
C THR A 69 -5.99 126.69 63.26
N SER A 70 -4.99 126.63 62.38
CA SER A 70 -3.83 127.54 62.39
C SER A 70 -4.00 128.69 61.40
N GLY A 71 -4.27 129.91 61.88
CA GLY A 71 -4.46 131.13 61.07
C GLY A 71 -3.20 131.69 60.37
N ARG A 72 -2.39 130.85 59.72
CA ARG A 72 -1.24 131.27 58.88
C ARG A 72 -1.54 131.08 57.40
N ALA A 73 -1.08 132.02 56.57
CA ALA A 73 -1.27 132.00 55.12
C ALA A 73 -0.66 130.73 54.48
N VAL A 74 -1.47 130.03 53.67
CA VAL A 74 -1.14 128.76 53.03
C VAL A 74 -0.27 128.99 51.79
N SER A 75 0.90 128.37 51.71
CA SER A 75 1.74 128.37 50.50
C SER A 75 1.21 127.30 49.51
N PRO A 76 1.18 127.58 48.19
CA PRO A 76 0.62 126.67 47.17
C PRO A 76 1.27 125.28 47.11
N MET A 77 2.49 125.13 47.64
CA MET A 77 3.23 123.86 47.62
C MET A 77 2.65 122.81 48.59
N MET A 78 1.92 123.23 49.63
CA MET A 78 1.33 122.30 50.62
C MET A 78 0.05 121.60 50.15
N LEU A 79 -0.56 122.02 49.05
CA LEU A 79 -1.79 121.40 48.52
C LEU A 79 -1.54 120.17 47.61
N ILE A 80 -0.30 119.91 47.19
CA ILE A 80 0.04 118.80 46.28
C ILE A 80 0.18 117.46 47.04
N PHE A 81 0.56 117.51 48.31
CA PHE A 81 0.87 116.31 49.12
C PHE A 81 -0.32 115.34 49.33
N PRO A 82 -1.55 115.81 49.60
CA PRO A 82 -2.71 114.92 49.73
C PRO A 82 -3.10 114.24 48.40
N LEU A 83 -2.81 114.87 47.26
CA LEU A 83 -3.23 114.39 45.94
C LEU A 83 -2.37 113.20 45.45
N MET A 84 -1.06 113.20 45.73
CA MET A 84 -0.17 112.07 45.42
C MET A 84 -0.47 110.83 46.28
N MET A 85 -0.82 111.02 47.55
CA MET A 85 -1.21 109.91 48.44
C MET A 85 -2.49 109.21 48.00
N LEU A 86 -3.43 109.93 47.37
CA LEU A 86 -4.68 109.35 46.87
C LEU A 86 -4.45 108.45 45.64
N PHE A 87 -3.54 108.83 44.74
CA PHE A 87 -3.21 108.04 43.54
C PHE A 87 -2.52 106.71 43.87
N GLY A 88 -1.76 106.64 44.96
CA GLY A 88 -1.13 105.40 45.43
C GLY A 88 -2.13 104.32 45.90
N LEU A 89 -3.37 104.70 46.22
CA LEU A 89 -4.38 103.80 46.79
C LEU A 89 -5.07 102.92 45.73
N VAL A 90 -5.13 103.38 44.48
CA VAL A 90 -5.82 102.67 43.37
C VAL A 90 -4.97 101.51 42.81
N GLY A 91 -3.64 101.58 42.91
CA GLY A 91 -2.73 100.54 42.40
C GLY A 91 -2.71 99.22 43.19
N MET A 92 -3.35 99.17 44.36
CA MET A 92 -3.29 98.02 45.29
C MET A 92 -4.41 96.98 45.08
N PHE A 93 -5.34 97.21 44.15
CA PHE A 93 -6.55 96.38 43.92
C PHE A 93 -6.44 95.37 42.77
N ASN A 94 -5.25 95.12 42.20
CA ASN A 94 -5.09 94.13 41.13
C ASN A 94 -4.80 92.72 41.71
N PRO A 95 -5.58 91.67 41.38
CA PRO A 95 -5.39 90.34 41.98
C PRO A 95 -4.26 89.55 41.27
N GLN A 96 -3.36 88.93 42.06
CA GLN A 96 -2.40 87.93 41.57
C GLN A 96 -3.01 86.52 41.53
N GLU A 97 -2.51 85.69 40.59
CA GLU A 97 -2.92 84.31 40.29
C GLU A 97 -3.03 83.40 41.53
N LYS A 98 -4.09 82.58 41.57
CA LYS A 98 -4.33 81.53 42.57
C LYS A 98 -3.31 80.40 42.41
N GLN A 99 -2.61 80.09 43.49
CA GLN A 99 -1.73 78.94 43.63
C GLN A 99 -2.55 77.73 44.15
N GLY A 100 -2.65 76.66 43.35
CA GLY A 100 -3.01 75.27 43.74
C GLY A 100 -4.45 74.96 44.17
N ASP A 101 -5.23 74.25 43.35
CA ASP A 101 -6.57 73.73 43.71
C ASP A 101 -6.45 72.45 44.56
N ILE A 102 -6.90 72.53 45.81
CA ILE A 102 -6.83 71.44 46.81
C ILE A 102 -7.54 70.17 46.31
N ASP A 103 -8.61 70.34 45.53
CA ASP A 103 -9.42 69.22 45.05
C ASP A 103 -8.69 68.39 43.97
N GLU A 104 -7.77 69.00 43.21
CA GLU A 104 -7.00 68.30 42.19
C GLU A 104 -5.95 67.38 42.81
N THR A 105 -5.20 67.86 43.81
CA THR A 105 -4.20 67.06 44.53
C THR A 105 -4.85 65.86 45.24
N ARG A 106 -6.01 66.04 45.88
CA ARG A 106 -6.77 64.93 46.50
C ARG A 106 -7.23 63.90 45.47
N ARG A 107 -7.77 64.34 44.32
CA ARG A 107 -8.23 63.43 43.26
C ARG A 107 -7.10 62.58 42.70
N VAL A 108 -5.92 63.14 42.49
CA VAL A 108 -4.75 62.40 42.00
C VAL A 108 -4.32 61.35 43.01
N TYR A 109 -4.24 61.70 44.30
CA TYR A 109 -3.83 60.76 45.35
C TYR A 109 -4.85 59.62 45.54
N LEU A 110 -6.16 59.91 45.51
CA LEU A 110 -7.19 58.86 45.60
C LEU A 110 -7.14 57.89 44.41
N ARG A 111 -6.85 58.38 43.18
CA ARG A 111 -6.65 57.51 42.00
C ARG A 111 -5.43 56.59 42.16
N HIS A 112 -4.36 57.08 42.80
CA HIS A 112 -3.20 56.26 43.13
C HIS A 112 -3.56 55.14 44.11
N LEU A 113 -4.31 55.45 45.18
CA LEU A 113 -4.81 54.45 46.12
C LEU A 113 -5.71 53.40 45.45
N ASP A 114 -6.58 53.80 44.52
CA ASP A 114 -7.40 52.87 43.72
C ASP A 114 -6.54 51.95 42.84
N ALA A 115 -5.50 52.49 42.19
CA ALA A 115 -4.57 51.70 41.38
C ALA A 115 -3.77 50.70 42.23
N LEU A 116 -3.29 51.13 43.40
CA LEU A 116 -2.61 50.28 44.37
C LEU A 116 -3.53 49.15 44.87
N ALA A 117 -4.76 49.47 45.25
CA ALA A 117 -5.74 48.49 45.70
C ALA A 117 -6.11 47.50 44.58
N LYS A 118 -6.22 47.94 43.32
CA LYS A 118 -6.45 47.06 42.17
C LYS A 118 -5.30 46.07 41.96
N LYS A 119 -4.05 46.53 42.08
CA LYS A 119 -2.86 45.69 41.97
C LYS A 119 -2.77 44.68 43.13
N ALA A 120 -3.05 45.11 44.36
CA ALA A 120 -3.11 44.23 45.52
C ALA A 120 -4.17 43.13 45.38
N ARG A 121 -5.37 43.44 44.88
CA ARG A 121 -6.42 42.45 44.60
C ARG A 121 -6.05 41.46 43.48
N ALA A 122 -5.34 41.92 42.45
CA ALA A 122 -4.84 41.03 41.40
C ALA A 122 -3.81 40.05 41.98
N ASN A 123 -2.88 40.53 42.81
CA ASN A 123 -1.92 39.67 43.50
C ASN A 123 -2.63 38.67 44.43
N ALA A 124 -3.64 39.12 45.17
CA ALA A 124 -4.46 38.27 46.04
C ALA A 124 -5.18 37.16 45.26
N ALA A 125 -5.71 37.45 44.07
CA ALA A 125 -6.35 36.45 43.21
C ALA A 125 -5.34 35.39 42.73
N THR A 126 -4.17 35.81 42.26
CA THR A 126 -3.09 34.88 41.85
C THR A 126 -2.60 34.04 43.03
N GLN A 127 -2.42 34.65 44.22
CA GLN A 127 -2.06 33.96 45.46
C GLN A 127 -3.09 32.87 45.80
N ARG A 128 -4.40 33.20 45.73
CA ARG A 128 -5.46 32.24 46.01
C ARG A 128 -5.49 31.11 44.98
N THR A 129 -5.39 31.41 43.69
CA THR A 129 -5.38 30.39 42.63
C THR A 129 -4.20 29.43 42.80
N HIS A 130 -3.00 29.96 43.09
CA HIS A 130 -1.82 29.14 43.36
C HIS A 130 -2.03 28.23 44.58
N ALA A 131 -2.50 28.78 45.71
CA ALA A 131 -2.76 28.01 46.92
C ALA A 131 -3.86 26.95 46.74
N THR A 132 -4.91 27.26 45.96
CA THR A 132 -6.01 26.33 45.68
C THR A 132 -5.60 25.22 44.73
N ALA A 133 -4.68 25.48 43.79
CA ALA A 133 -4.15 24.43 42.90
C ALA A 133 -3.35 23.37 43.70
N LEU A 134 -2.56 23.81 44.68
CA LEU A 134 -1.80 22.94 45.59
C LEU A 134 -2.70 22.26 46.63
N HIS A 135 -3.68 22.99 47.18
CA HIS A 135 -4.60 22.53 48.23
C HIS A 135 -6.06 22.75 47.79
N PRO A 136 -6.56 21.90 46.85
CA PRO A 136 -7.91 22.04 46.29
C PRO A 136 -8.98 21.82 47.35
N ALA A 137 -10.21 22.24 47.04
CA ALA A 137 -11.33 21.93 47.91
C ALA A 137 -11.56 20.40 47.93
N PRO A 138 -11.93 19.79 49.07
CA PRO A 138 -12.10 18.33 49.16
C PRO A 138 -13.08 17.76 48.14
N GLY A 139 -14.16 18.46 47.81
CA GLY A 139 -15.09 18.05 46.76
C GLY A 139 -14.49 17.97 45.35
N GLU A 140 -13.40 18.68 45.07
CA GLU A 140 -12.68 18.57 43.78
C GLU A 140 -11.89 17.25 43.67
N LEU A 141 -11.57 16.59 44.79
CA LEU A 141 -10.94 15.26 44.79
C LEU A 141 -11.85 14.19 44.15
N VAL A 142 -13.16 14.42 44.14
CA VAL A 142 -14.15 13.57 43.47
C VAL A 142 -14.08 13.71 41.94
N ALA A 143 -13.64 14.86 41.43
CA ALA A 143 -13.65 15.21 40.00
C ALA A 143 -12.27 15.14 39.32
N ALA A 144 -11.17 15.18 40.08
CA ALA A 144 -9.81 15.22 39.56
C ALA A 144 -9.11 13.85 39.62
N VAL A 145 -8.93 13.17 38.48
CA VAL A 145 -8.15 11.92 38.41
C VAL A 145 -7.10 11.89 37.28
N PRO A 146 -6.14 12.84 37.21
CA PRO A 146 -4.85 12.54 36.59
C PRO A 146 -4.07 11.63 37.52
N VAL A 147 -3.59 10.48 37.03
CA VAL A 147 -2.78 9.51 37.80
C VAL A 147 -1.55 10.16 38.45
N GLU A 148 -1.02 11.22 37.82
CA GLU A 148 0.14 11.98 38.26
C GLU A 148 -0.05 12.72 39.60
N ARG A 149 -1.29 13.02 40.00
CA ARG A 149 -1.57 13.76 41.25
C ARG A 149 -1.76 12.88 42.48
N ILE A 150 -1.95 11.58 42.26
CA ILE A 150 -2.15 10.63 43.33
C ILE A 150 -0.80 10.35 43.97
N TRP A 151 -0.73 10.54 45.29
CA TRP A 151 0.48 10.35 46.10
C TRP A 151 1.67 11.21 45.65
N GLU A 152 1.37 12.41 45.13
CA GLU A 152 2.35 13.37 44.60
C GLU A 152 3.24 14.00 45.69
N ARG A 153 2.80 14.00 46.96
CA ARG A 153 3.49 14.73 48.05
C ARG A 153 4.47 13.85 48.82
N GLY A 154 5.71 14.32 48.96
CA GLY A 154 6.77 13.66 49.73
C GLY A 154 7.15 14.30 51.07
N GLY A 155 6.60 15.47 51.41
CA GLY A 155 6.90 16.24 52.64
C GLY A 155 6.06 15.85 53.86
N ALA A 156 6.06 16.70 54.89
CA ALA A 156 5.25 16.54 56.09
C ALA A 156 3.73 16.49 55.78
N PRO A 157 2.94 15.67 56.50
CA PRO A 157 1.50 15.50 56.26
C PRO A 157 0.76 16.82 56.53
N THR A 158 0.35 17.50 55.46
CA THR A 158 -0.30 18.80 55.50
C THR A 158 -1.68 18.73 54.87
N VAL A 159 -2.71 19.15 55.61
CA VAL A 159 -4.11 19.10 55.18
C VAL A 159 -4.76 20.48 55.25
N ARG A 160 -5.78 20.68 54.43
CA ARG A 160 -6.64 21.86 54.48
C ARG A 160 -7.84 21.57 55.39
N LEU A 161 -8.11 22.46 56.33
CA LEU A 161 -9.27 22.33 57.24
C LEU A 161 -10.49 23.16 56.81
N GLY A 162 -10.27 24.15 55.96
CA GLY A 162 -11.29 25.10 55.56
C GLY A 162 -10.71 26.27 54.78
N THR A 163 -11.51 27.32 54.63
CA THR A 163 -11.06 28.59 54.05
C THR A 163 -11.20 29.74 55.04
N GLY A 164 -10.20 30.62 55.09
CA GLY A 164 -10.14 31.74 56.03
C GLY A 164 -9.51 32.99 55.42
N ALA A 165 -9.16 33.95 56.27
CA ALA A 165 -8.45 35.16 55.86
C ALA A 165 -6.93 34.93 55.94
N GLY A 166 -6.23 35.01 54.81
CA GLY A 166 -4.76 34.97 54.76
C GLY A 166 -4.15 36.36 54.61
N ALA A 167 -2.88 36.54 54.99
CA ALA A 167 -2.15 37.76 54.69
C ALA A 167 -1.79 37.85 53.19
N LEU A 168 -1.81 39.05 52.63
CA LEU A 168 -1.34 39.29 51.27
C LEU A 168 0.17 39.03 51.17
N CYS A 169 0.60 38.15 50.25
CA CYS A 169 2.01 37.79 50.09
C CYS A 169 2.90 38.95 49.58
N THR A 170 2.28 39.99 49.02
CA THR A 170 2.94 41.26 48.68
C THR A 170 2.49 42.37 49.63
N PRO A 171 3.11 42.52 50.80
CA PRO A 171 2.65 43.49 51.80
C PRO A 171 2.70 44.92 51.25
N VAL A 172 1.76 45.74 51.71
CA VAL A 172 1.72 47.16 51.36
C VAL A 172 2.61 47.93 52.33
N ASP A 173 3.72 48.44 51.82
CA ASP A 173 4.69 49.25 52.54
C ASP A 173 4.25 50.73 52.50
N VAL A 174 4.25 51.36 53.67
CA VAL A 174 3.82 52.75 53.85
C VAL A 174 4.98 53.51 54.48
N ASP A 175 5.56 54.45 53.74
CA ASP A 175 6.62 55.33 54.24
C ASP A 175 6.13 56.18 55.44
N ASP A 176 7.01 56.42 56.42
CA ASP A 176 6.71 57.21 57.63
C ASP A 176 6.22 58.62 57.25
N PRO A 177 4.92 58.92 57.46
CA PRO A 177 4.34 60.15 56.95
C PRO A 177 4.59 61.36 57.87
N GLY A 178 5.30 61.21 58.99
CA GLY A 178 5.52 62.28 59.96
C GLY A 178 4.30 62.58 60.85
N SER A 179 4.25 63.77 61.46
CA SER A 179 3.22 64.13 62.44
C SER A 179 1.81 64.14 61.82
N PRO A 180 0.80 63.47 62.43
CA PRO A 180 -0.57 63.40 61.91
C PRO A 180 -1.25 64.76 61.67
N GLU A 181 -0.76 65.80 62.34
CA GLU A 181 -1.26 67.17 62.30
C GLU A 181 -0.90 67.92 61.00
N ASP A 182 0.11 67.44 60.27
CA ASP A 182 0.65 68.08 59.06
C ASP A 182 0.17 67.41 57.75
N LEU A 183 -0.71 66.41 57.83
CA LEU A 183 -1.18 65.60 56.70
C LEU A 183 -2.61 65.95 56.29
N ASP A 184 -2.95 65.83 55.00
CA ASP A 184 -4.34 65.96 54.56
C ASP A 184 -5.20 64.84 55.18
N PRO A 185 -6.24 65.18 55.96
CA PRO A 185 -7.00 64.21 56.74
C PRO A 185 -7.81 63.24 55.85
N VAL A 186 -8.24 63.67 54.66
CA VAL A 186 -9.02 62.82 53.73
C VAL A 186 -8.10 61.77 53.11
N CYS A 187 -6.94 62.18 52.63
CA CYS A 187 -5.93 61.28 52.06
C CYS A 187 -5.38 60.29 53.11
N ALA A 188 -5.09 60.75 54.34
CA ALA A 188 -4.58 59.91 55.42
C ALA A 188 -5.56 58.81 55.85
N VAL A 189 -6.85 59.15 56.03
CA VAL A 189 -7.90 58.17 56.38
C VAL A 189 -8.15 57.20 55.22
N SER A 190 -8.12 57.70 53.98
CA SER A 190 -8.33 56.87 52.78
C SER A 190 -7.20 55.87 52.58
N LEU A 191 -5.94 56.25 52.82
CA LEU A 191 -4.79 55.34 52.78
C LEU A 191 -4.93 54.22 53.82
N ARG A 192 -5.23 54.56 55.09
CA ARG A 192 -5.42 53.54 56.15
C ARG A 192 -6.54 52.56 55.81
N ARG A 193 -7.66 53.06 55.28
CA ARG A 193 -8.78 52.22 54.84
C ARG A 193 -8.41 51.34 53.64
N ALA A 194 -7.68 51.88 52.66
CA ALA A 194 -7.25 51.14 51.48
C ALA A 194 -6.28 50.01 51.85
N VAL A 195 -5.29 50.28 52.71
CA VAL A 195 -4.33 49.29 53.20
C VAL A 195 -5.04 48.19 53.99
N ALA A 196 -5.90 48.55 54.95
CA ALA A 196 -6.66 47.57 55.74
C ALA A 196 -7.60 46.70 54.88
N ALA A 197 -8.13 47.25 53.78
CA ALA A 197 -9.04 46.52 52.88
C ALA A 197 -8.33 45.53 51.94
N VAL A 198 -7.01 45.62 51.77
CA VAL A 198 -6.24 44.76 50.86
C VAL A 198 -5.14 43.95 51.54
N SER A 199 -4.86 44.20 52.82
CA SER A 199 -3.87 43.46 53.60
C SER A 199 -4.28 42.01 53.88
N THR A 200 -5.58 41.71 53.81
CA THR A 200 -6.16 40.38 54.00
C THR A 200 -6.77 39.85 52.71
N VAL A 201 -6.55 38.56 52.44
CA VAL A 201 -7.08 37.81 51.31
C VAL A 201 -8.11 36.83 51.84
N PRO A 202 -9.42 37.05 51.60
CA PRO A 202 -10.45 36.13 52.06
C PRO A 202 -10.41 34.82 51.28
N GLY A 203 -10.98 33.74 51.80
CA GLY A 203 -11.12 32.46 51.10
C GLY A 203 -9.79 31.76 50.79
N MET A 204 -8.76 32.00 51.60
CA MET A 204 -7.47 31.31 51.51
C MET A 204 -7.55 29.93 52.17
N PRO A 205 -6.98 28.87 51.58
CA PRO A 205 -6.87 27.57 52.24
C PRO A 205 -6.17 27.68 53.60
N MET A 206 -6.81 27.14 54.65
CA MET A 206 -6.23 27.07 55.99
C MET A 206 -5.53 25.73 56.15
N LEU A 207 -4.20 25.77 56.17
CA LEU A 207 -3.36 24.58 56.18
C LEU A 207 -2.89 24.26 57.59
N VAL A 208 -2.98 22.99 57.96
CA VAL A 208 -2.45 22.46 59.21
C VAL A 208 -1.46 21.34 58.89
N GLN A 209 -0.26 21.47 59.45
CA GLN A 209 0.75 20.42 59.46
C GLN A 209 0.43 19.50 60.63
N LEU A 210 0.11 18.25 60.32
CA LEU A 210 -0.42 17.31 61.30
C LEU A 210 0.67 16.73 62.22
N ASP A 211 1.91 16.69 61.77
CA ASP A 211 3.08 16.24 62.54
C ASP A 211 3.55 17.26 63.60
N ALA A 212 2.95 18.45 63.61
CA ALA A 212 3.21 19.46 64.64
C ALA A 212 2.40 19.24 65.93
N PHE A 213 1.47 18.27 65.95
CA PHE A 213 0.55 18.01 67.05
C PHE A 213 0.48 16.51 67.36
N ASP A 214 0.52 16.16 68.64
CA ASP A 214 0.31 14.77 69.08
C ASP A 214 -1.20 14.43 69.20
N ALA A 215 -2.04 15.46 69.40
CA ALA A 215 -3.49 15.33 69.52
C ALA A 215 -4.25 16.53 68.93
N ILE A 216 -5.35 16.25 68.22
CA ILE A 216 -6.30 17.24 67.69
C ILE A 216 -7.72 16.87 68.14
N THR A 217 -8.49 17.84 68.63
CA THR A 217 -9.92 17.65 68.94
C THR A 217 -10.78 18.40 67.93
N LEU A 218 -11.69 17.69 67.26
CA LEU A 218 -12.72 18.26 66.39
C LEU A 218 -14.07 18.14 67.11
N ALA A 219 -14.64 19.27 67.51
CA ALA A 219 -15.85 19.36 68.33
C ALA A 219 -16.99 20.10 67.60
N GLY A 220 -18.20 19.57 67.58
CA GLY A 220 -19.38 20.23 67.01
C GLY A 220 -20.00 19.51 65.80
N PRO A 221 -21.12 20.03 65.27
CA PRO A 221 -21.95 19.32 64.29
C PRO A 221 -21.23 19.06 62.94
N ALA A 222 -20.23 19.86 62.57
CA ALA A 222 -19.45 19.67 61.35
C ALA A 222 -18.14 18.88 61.58
N ALA A 223 -17.85 18.44 62.80
CA ALA A 223 -16.59 17.76 63.13
C ALA A 223 -16.36 16.48 62.30
N ALA A 224 -17.42 15.71 62.06
CA ALA A 224 -17.35 14.50 61.24
C ALA A 224 -17.03 14.79 59.76
N ASP A 225 -17.58 15.87 59.20
CA ASP A 225 -17.29 16.29 57.81
C ASP A 225 -15.83 16.70 57.66
N VAL A 226 -15.31 17.51 58.59
CA VAL A 226 -13.91 17.92 58.62
C VAL A 226 -12.98 16.72 58.79
N ALA A 227 -13.34 15.76 59.65
CA ALA A 227 -12.57 14.54 59.83
C ALA A 227 -12.49 13.69 58.55
N ARG A 228 -13.60 13.52 57.82
CA ARG A 228 -13.59 12.83 56.52
C ARG A 228 -12.73 13.56 55.49
N SER A 229 -12.83 14.89 55.44
CA SER A 229 -12.01 15.74 54.59
C SER A 229 -10.51 15.53 54.84
N ILE A 230 -10.09 15.49 56.13
CA ILE A 230 -8.70 15.22 56.52
C ILE A 230 -8.25 13.85 55.99
N VAL A 231 -9.04 12.79 56.23
CA VAL A 231 -8.70 11.42 55.80
C VAL A 231 -8.56 11.33 54.28
N CYS A 232 -9.52 11.84 53.53
CA CYS A 232 -9.51 11.73 52.08
C CYS A 232 -8.39 12.57 51.44
N GLN A 233 -8.08 13.76 51.98
CA GLN A 233 -6.93 14.54 51.52
C GLN A 233 -5.61 13.81 51.79
N LEU A 234 -5.44 13.22 52.97
CA LEU A 234 -4.24 12.43 53.30
C LEU A 234 -4.09 11.24 52.36
N ALA A 235 -5.15 10.46 52.17
CA ALA A 235 -5.13 9.27 51.33
C ALA A 235 -4.88 9.59 49.85
N PHE A 236 -5.34 10.75 49.37
CA PHE A 236 -5.16 11.18 47.99
C PHE A 236 -3.73 11.68 47.72
N PHE A 237 -3.19 12.53 48.60
CA PHE A 237 -1.92 13.23 48.34
C PHE A 237 -0.68 12.50 48.84
N TYR A 238 -0.79 11.63 49.84
CA TYR A 238 0.34 10.90 50.43
C TYR A 238 0.18 9.41 50.19
N GLY A 239 1.26 8.72 49.85
CA GLY A 239 1.22 7.27 49.63
C GLY A 239 1.02 6.46 50.92
N PRO A 240 0.52 5.21 50.81
CA PRO A 240 0.29 4.35 51.96
C PRO A 240 1.59 4.01 52.72
N GLU A 241 2.75 4.08 52.09
CA GLU A 241 4.05 3.90 52.76
C GLU A 241 4.46 5.11 53.62
N LYS A 242 3.82 6.28 53.44
CA LYS A 242 4.09 7.50 54.22
C LYS A 242 3.10 7.70 55.34
N VAL A 243 1.82 7.47 55.10
CA VAL A 243 0.76 7.70 56.08
C VAL A 243 -0.07 6.43 56.25
N ARG A 244 -0.19 5.96 57.48
CA ARG A 244 -1.16 4.94 57.87
C ARG A 244 -2.35 5.62 58.50
N ILE A 245 -3.56 5.26 58.06
CA ILE A 245 -4.81 5.88 58.52
C ILE A 245 -5.69 4.82 59.18
N ASP A 246 -5.89 4.96 60.48
CA ASP A 246 -6.82 4.15 61.27
C ASP A 246 -8.07 5.03 61.55
N ALA A 247 -9.16 4.84 60.80
CA ALA A 247 -10.36 5.69 60.89
C ALA A 247 -11.64 4.89 61.18
N PRO A 248 -12.61 5.43 61.95
CA PRO A 248 -13.81 4.70 62.39
C PRO A 248 -14.89 4.61 61.30
N PHE A 249 -14.60 5.04 60.07
CA PHE A 249 -15.57 5.11 58.98
C PHE A 249 -15.65 3.78 58.22
N ALA A 250 -16.86 3.31 57.91
CA ALA A 250 -17.08 2.03 57.23
C ALA A 250 -16.42 1.93 55.84
N TRP A 251 -16.24 3.06 55.16
CA TRP A 251 -15.59 3.13 53.85
C TRP A 251 -14.05 3.16 53.92
N ALA A 252 -13.45 3.44 55.09
CA ALA A 252 -12.00 3.51 55.24
C ALA A 252 -11.31 2.18 54.91
N LYS A 253 -12.02 1.06 55.04
CA LYS A 253 -11.56 -0.29 54.64
C LYS A 253 -11.16 -0.42 53.17
N TRP A 254 -11.61 0.49 52.30
CA TRP A 254 -11.25 0.51 50.88
C TRP A 254 -9.93 1.25 50.62
N LEU A 255 -9.44 2.03 51.58
CA LEU A 255 -8.18 2.75 51.45
C LEU A 255 -6.98 1.81 51.57
N PRO A 256 -5.98 1.94 50.69
CA PRO A 256 -4.68 1.26 50.85
C PRO A 256 -4.01 1.59 52.21
N HIS A 257 -4.20 2.81 52.70
CA HIS A 257 -3.63 3.37 53.94
C HIS A 257 -4.14 2.72 55.22
N ALA A 258 -5.27 2.00 55.18
CA ALA A 258 -5.78 1.26 56.34
C ALA A 258 -4.98 -0.03 56.59
N ARG A 259 -4.17 -0.48 55.61
CA ARG A 259 -3.48 -1.77 55.62
C ARG A 259 -1.97 -1.67 55.60
N SER A 260 -1.42 -0.50 55.32
CA SER A 260 0.03 -0.28 55.28
C SER A 260 0.62 -0.10 56.66
N GLU A 261 1.92 -0.35 56.80
CA GLU A 261 2.63 -0.02 58.04
C GLU A 261 2.79 1.50 58.19
N GLY A 262 3.09 2.22 57.10
CA GLY A 262 3.14 3.70 57.02
C GLY A 262 4.22 4.34 57.91
N ALA A 263 4.89 5.38 57.43
CA ALA A 263 5.90 6.08 58.24
C ALA A 263 5.32 6.98 59.34
N PHE A 264 4.07 7.45 59.18
CA PHE A 264 3.35 8.31 60.12
C PHE A 264 1.93 7.77 60.33
N ARG A 265 1.57 7.46 61.57
CA ARG A 265 0.29 6.82 61.91
C ARG A 265 -0.69 7.83 62.51
N ILE A 266 -1.81 8.03 61.83
CA ILE A 266 -2.93 8.84 62.30
C ILE A 266 -4.12 7.96 62.70
N SER A 267 -4.60 8.14 63.92
CA SER A 267 -5.76 7.43 64.46
C SER A 267 -6.91 8.39 64.75
N LEU A 268 -8.05 8.17 64.12
CA LEU A 268 -9.27 8.93 64.39
C LEU A 268 -10.14 8.13 65.37
N ILE A 269 -10.59 8.77 66.44
CA ILE A 269 -11.45 8.15 67.46
C ILE A 269 -12.74 8.92 67.63
N ASP A 270 -13.83 8.18 67.83
CA ASP A 270 -15.10 8.75 68.27
C ASP A 270 -14.99 9.07 69.77
N GLY A 271 -15.26 10.32 70.15
CA GLY A 271 -15.21 10.81 71.53
C GLY A 271 -16.19 10.09 72.47
N HIS A 272 -17.16 9.33 71.94
CA HIS A 272 -18.06 8.47 72.69
C HIS A 272 -17.47 7.08 73.03
N ALA A 273 -16.29 6.72 72.51
CA ALA A 273 -15.69 5.38 72.61
C ALA A 273 -14.38 5.31 73.44
N SER A 274 -13.95 4.06 73.75
CA SER A 274 -12.82 3.65 74.60
C SER A 274 -11.45 4.33 74.30
N PRO A 275 -10.46 4.28 75.22
CA PRO A 275 -9.34 5.23 75.27
C PRO A 275 -8.42 5.21 74.04
N ALA A 276 -7.77 6.36 73.81
CA ALA A 276 -6.88 6.60 72.69
C ALA A 276 -5.79 5.51 72.55
N PRO A 277 -5.50 5.06 71.32
CA PRO A 277 -4.44 4.08 71.07
C PRO A 277 -3.06 4.66 71.43
N THR A 278 -2.26 3.90 72.19
CA THR A 278 -0.93 4.32 72.69
C THR A 278 0.21 4.28 71.67
N ASP A 279 -0.08 3.89 70.42
CA ASP A 279 0.92 3.59 69.37
C ASP A 279 0.64 4.37 68.07
N SER A 280 0.15 5.61 68.19
CA SER A 280 -0.15 6.53 67.08
C SER A 280 0.65 7.82 67.21
N ASP A 281 1.14 8.35 66.10
CA ASP A 281 1.88 9.62 66.06
C ASP A 281 0.94 10.83 66.20
N LEU A 282 -0.31 10.70 65.74
CA LEU A 282 -1.36 11.70 65.92
C LEU A 282 -2.70 11.03 66.25
N VAL A 283 -3.38 11.52 67.30
CA VAL A 283 -4.75 11.14 67.64
C VAL A 283 -5.72 12.29 67.34
N VAL A 284 -6.72 12.03 66.50
CA VAL A 284 -7.79 12.99 66.18
C VAL A 284 -9.09 12.52 66.84
N THR A 285 -9.60 13.28 67.81
CA THR A 285 -10.85 12.97 68.50
C THR A 285 -12.00 13.73 67.85
N ILE A 286 -13.09 13.02 67.50
CA ILE A 286 -14.29 13.58 66.87
C ILE A 286 -15.43 13.55 67.87
N HIS A 287 -16.07 14.69 68.13
CA HIS A 287 -17.28 14.76 68.94
C HIS A 287 -18.26 15.78 68.34
N ASP A 288 -19.54 15.49 68.45
CA ASP A 288 -20.66 16.29 67.96
C ASP A 288 -21.06 17.46 68.88
N ASP A 289 -20.48 17.55 70.08
CA ASP A 289 -20.76 18.61 71.06
C ASP A 289 -19.68 19.69 70.91
N PRO A 290 -20.04 20.94 70.56
CA PRO A 290 -19.08 22.02 70.40
C PRO A 290 -18.37 22.43 71.71
N GLU A 291 -18.90 22.03 72.87
CA GLU A 291 -18.26 22.26 74.18
C GLU A 291 -17.31 21.12 74.60
N PHE A 292 -17.17 20.08 73.78
CA PHE A 292 -16.34 18.92 74.09
C PHE A 292 -14.84 19.23 74.05
N PHE A 293 -14.13 18.73 75.06
CA PHE A 293 -12.71 18.99 75.26
C PHE A 293 -12.01 17.75 75.83
N ALA A 294 -11.28 17.03 74.97
CA ALA A 294 -10.70 15.72 75.31
C ALA A 294 -9.45 15.83 76.20
N ASP A 295 -8.48 16.64 75.79
CA ASP A 295 -7.16 16.77 76.42
C ASP A 295 -6.70 18.24 76.40
N PRO A 296 -6.38 18.90 77.53
CA PRO A 296 -5.92 20.29 77.57
C PRO A 296 -4.73 20.65 76.69
N ASP A 297 -3.90 19.69 76.34
CA ASP A 297 -2.72 19.92 75.52
C ASP A 297 -2.98 19.67 74.02
N ALA A 298 -4.19 19.25 73.63
CA ALA A 298 -4.57 19.04 72.25
C ALA A 298 -4.87 20.35 71.49
N PHE A 299 -4.76 20.30 70.16
CA PHE A 299 -5.22 21.40 69.32
C PHE A 299 -6.73 21.32 69.12
N HIS A 300 -7.48 22.21 69.79
CA HIS A 300 -8.95 22.17 69.81
C HIS A 300 -9.57 23.05 68.73
N LEU A 301 -10.41 22.43 67.92
CA LEU A 301 -11.16 23.05 66.84
C LEU A 301 -12.66 22.82 67.04
N VAL A 302 -13.41 23.92 67.12
CA VAL A 302 -14.87 23.90 67.15
C VAL A 302 -15.38 24.05 65.71
N CYS A 303 -16.00 23.00 65.19
CA CYS A 303 -16.49 22.85 63.83
C CYS A 303 -18.03 23.03 63.79
N THR A 304 -18.47 24.26 63.54
CA THR A 304 -19.89 24.60 63.30
C THR A 304 -20.07 25.08 61.86
N ASP A 305 -20.95 26.07 61.60
CA ASP A 305 -20.96 26.82 60.32
C ASP A 305 -19.68 27.68 60.15
N VAL A 306 -18.93 27.84 61.25
CA VAL A 306 -17.65 28.54 61.33
C VAL A 306 -16.65 27.62 62.04
N LEU A 307 -15.39 27.68 61.61
CA LEU A 307 -14.27 26.99 62.23
C LEU A 307 -13.59 27.93 63.23
N GLU A 308 -13.56 27.54 64.49
CA GLU A 308 -12.93 28.30 65.58
C GLU A 308 -11.85 27.46 66.25
N ALA A 309 -10.72 28.08 66.61
CA ALA A 309 -9.68 27.44 67.41
C ALA A 309 -9.77 27.94 68.86
N VAL A 310 -9.71 27.02 69.82
CA VAL A 310 -9.67 27.37 71.24
C VAL A 310 -8.21 27.52 71.64
N THR A 311 -7.79 28.74 71.96
CA THR A 311 -6.42 29.05 72.39
C THR A 311 -6.40 29.47 73.86
N ALA A 312 -5.21 29.51 74.47
CA ALA A 312 -5.02 30.05 75.82
C ALA A 312 -5.45 31.52 75.97
N GLN A 313 -5.59 32.28 74.87
CA GLN A 313 -6.04 33.67 74.85
C GLN A 313 -7.56 33.82 74.62
N GLY A 314 -8.27 32.72 74.38
CA GLY A 314 -9.69 32.68 74.06
C GLY A 314 -9.97 31.99 72.72
N VAL A 315 -11.24 32.02 72.31
CA VAL A 315 -11.70 31.45 71.04
C VAL A 315 -11.36 32.40 69.90
N GLU A 316 -10.67 31.88 68.87
CA GLU A 316 -10.31 32.62 67.66
C GLU A 316 -11.06 32.06 66.45
N GLN A 317 -11.76 32.93 65.73
CA GLN A 317 -12.46 32.56 64.51
C GLN A 317 -11.48 32.43 63.33
N LEU A 318 -11.30 31.21 62.82
CA LEU A 318 -10.37 30.92 61.73
C LEU A 318 -11.01 31.12 60.35
N GLY A 319 -12.23 30.61 60.15
CA GLY A 319 -12.87 30.64 58.83
C GLY A 319 -14.09 29.75 58.70
N VAL A 320 -14.31 29.19 57.51
CA VAL A 320 -15.39 28.24 57.20
C VAL A 320 -14.79 26.85 57.04
N PRO A 321 -15.30 25.81 57.75
CA PRO A 321 -14.77 24.46 57.64
C PRO A 321 -15.08 23.85 56.26
N ASP A 322 -14.24 22.93 55.81
CA ASP A 322 -14.53 22.18 54.60
C ASP A 322 -15.59 21.09 54.88
N GLY A 323 -16.71 21.16 54.16
CA GLY A 323 -17.74 20.12 54.18
C GLY A 323 -17.35 18.93 53.30
N PHE A 324 -17.58 17.71 53.80
CA PHE A 324 -17.28 16.49 53.04
C PHE A 324 -18.17 15.33 53.47
N THR A 325 -19.07 14.91 52.57
CA THR A 325 -20.09 13.92 52.90
C THR A 325 -19.54 12.49 52.94
N ASP A 326 -20.25 11.61 53.63
CA ASP A 326 -19.88 10.19 53.70
C ASP A 326 -19.87 9.51 52.31
N ALA A 327 -20.80 9.90 51.43
CA ALA A 327 -20.88 9.37 50.06
C ALA A 327 -19.69 9.80 49.19
N GLU A 328 -19.25 11.06 49.30
CA GLU A 328 -18.05 11.56 48.61
C GLU A 328 -16.78 10.87 49.12
N ALA A 329 -16.68 10.67 50.43
CA ALA A 329 -15.57 9.96 51.05
C ALA A 329 -15.51 8.49 50.65
N GLU A 330 -16.65 7.79 50.61
CA GLU A 330 -16.72 6.42 50.13
C GLU A 330 -16.33 6.32 48.66
N PHE A 331 -16.79 7.26 47.83
CA PHE A 331 -16.43 7.31 46.41
C PHE A 331 -14.92 7.45 46.23
N VAL A 332 -14.29 8.42 46.92
CA VAL A 332 -12.83 8.62 46.87
C VAL A 332 -12.10 7.39 47.38
N ALA A 333 -12.53 6.79 48.49
CA ALA A 333 -11.87 5.62 49.07
C ALA A 333 -11.90 4.40 48.14
N ARG A 334 -13.04 4.12 47.50
CA ARG A 334 -13.16 3.04 46.52
C ARG A 334 -12.34 3.31 45.26
N HIS A 335 -12.25 4.57 44.82
CA HIS A 335 -11.42 4.94 43.67
C HIS A 335 -9.93 4.80 43.99
N LEU A 336 -9.49 5.23 45.18
CA LEU A 336 -8.10 5.09 45.61
C LEU A 336 -7.71 3.62 45.83
N GLY A 337 -8.65 2.75 46.20
CA GLY A 337 -8.42 1.30 46.32
C GLY A 337 -8.00 0.62 45.01
N PHE A 338 -8.19 1.26 43.85
CA PHE A 338 -7.76 0.76 42.54
C PHE A 338 -6.28 1.04 42.24
N TYR A 339 -5.65 1.97 42.98
CA TYR A 339 -4.26 2.35 42.78
C TYR A 339 -3.33 1.52 43.66
N ARG A 340 -2.21 1.09 43.09
CA ARG A 340 -1.11 0.46 43.83
C ARG A 340 0.18 1.22 43.64
N ARG A 341 1.00 1.24 44.69
CA ARG A 341 2.38 1.70 44.60
C ARG A 341 3.24 0.48 44.25
N PRO A 342 4.17 0.57 43.29
CA PRO A 342 5.10 -0.51 43.03
C PRO A 342 5.88 -0.80 44.30
N ASP A 343 5.81 -2.04 44.81
CA ASP A 343 6.65 -2.45 45.93
C ASP A 343 8.11 -2.31 45.51
N GLY A 344 8.87 -1.54 46.29
CA GLY A 344 10.30 -1.41 46.08
C GLY A 344 10.94 -2.80 46.13
N ALA A 345 11.63 -3.15 45.05
CA ALA A 345 12.39 -4.39 44.82
C ALA A 345 11.56 -5.62 44.38
N VAL A 346 11.21 -5.64 43.10
CA VAL A 346 11.51 -6.84 42.30
C VAL A 346 12.66 -6.46 41.36
N GLU A 347 13.84 -7.04 41.61
CA GLU A 347 14.90 -7.10 40.63
C GLU A 347 14.41 -7.91 39.41
N ALA A 348 13.73 -7.26 38.48
CA ALA A 348 13.42 -7.83 37.17
C ALA A 348 13.79 -6.81 36.08
N GLY A 349 15.06 -6.40 36.08
CA GLY A 349 15.64 -5.75 34.92
C GLY A 349 15.66 -6.74 33.75
N GLY A 350 14.64 -6.71 32.89
CA GLY A 350 14.73 -7.37 31.58
C GLY A 350 13.44 -7.89 30.96
N ASP A 351 12.31 -7.97 31.67
CA ASP A 351 11.10 -8.57 31.07
C ASP A 351 10.37 -7.59 30.14
N PHE A 352 10.29 -7.97 28.86
CA PHE A 352 9.69 -7.17 27.80
C PHE A 352 8.19 -6.96 27.98
N LEU A 353 7.47 -7.99 28.44
CA LEU A 353 6.02 -7.91 28.65
C LEU A 353 5.68 -6.90 29.74
N TYR A 354 6.46 -6.88 30.82
CA TYR A 354 6.31 -5.91 31.90
C TYR A 354 6.49 -4.47 31.39
N MET A 355 7.47 -4.23 30.50
CA MET A 355 7.65 -2.90 29.87
C MET A 355 6.46 -2.49 29.00
N LEU A 356 5.72 -3.45 28.43
CA LEU A 356 4.46 -3.20 27.70
C LEU A 356 3.27 -2.95 28.63
N GLY A 357 3.43 -3.09 29.96
CA GLY A 357 2.35 -3.05 30.93
C GLY A 357 1.52 -4.33 30.94
N VAL A 358 2.08 -5.44 30.46
CA VAL A 358 1.41 -6.74 30.33
C VAL A 358 2.04 -7.71 31.33
N PRO A 359 1.27 -8.32 32.24
CA PRO A 359 1.83 -9.18 33.29
C PRO A 359 2.31 -10.54 32.75
N ASP A 360 1.65 -11.10 31.74
CA ASP A 360 2.02 -12.35 31.07
C ASP A 360 1.42 -12.37 29.66
N VAL A 361 1.96 -13.20 28.76
CA VAL A 361 1.48 -13.35 27.37
C VAL A 361 0.02 -13.81 27.32
N ASP A 362 -0.44 -14.55 28.32
CA ASP A 362 -1.84 -14.99 28.40
C ASP A 362 -2.80 -13.87 28.77
N ALA A 363 -2.30 -12.76 29.33
CA ALA A 363 -3.07 -11.55 29.49
C ALA A 363 -3.25 -10.78 28.17
N LEU A 364 -2.62 -11.20 27.05
CA LEU A 364 -2.91 -10.68 25.72
C LEU A 364 -4.10 -11.44 25.12
N ASP A 365 -5.29 -10.85 25.19
CA ASP A 365 -6.53 -11.44 24.69
C ASP A 365 -7.41 -10.43 23.95
N ALA A 366 -8.60 -10.86 23.55
CA ALA A 366 -9.54 -10.04 22.80
C ALA A 366 -10.12 -8.85 23.58
N HIS A 367 -9.90 -8.72 24.89
CA HIS A 367 -10.33 -7.58 25.71
C HIS A 367 -9.18 -6.65 26.05
N THR A 368 -7.98 -7.18 26.27
CA THR A 368 -6.80 -6.41 26.67
C THR A 368 -5.97 -5.92 25.49
N MET A 369 -5.98 -6.62 24.34
CA MET A 369 -5.28 -6.16 23.15
C MET A 369 -6.03 -5.03 22.45
N TRP A 370 -5.29 -3.96 22.20
CA TRP A 370 -5.69 -2.80 21.39
C TRP A 370 -6.95 -2.06 21.91
N PRO A 371 -6.99 -1.64 23.19
CA PRO A 371 -8.14 -0.91 23.77
C PRO A 371 -8.28 0.53 23.23
N GLY A 372 -7.31 0.99 22.44
CA GLY A 372 -7.34 2.28 21.74
C GLY A 372 -6.63 3.44 22.48
N VAL A 373 -6.00 4.30 21.67
CA VAL A 373 -5.54 5.70 21.86
C VAL A 373 -4.65 6.09 23.05
N ARG A 374 -4.31 5.25 24.04
CA ARG A 374 -3.48 5.75 25.16
C ARG A 374 -2.02 6.12 24.79
N ASN A 375 -1.37 5.44 23.84
CA ASN A 375 0.01 5.74 23.41
C ASN A 375 0.26 5.38 21.92
N LYS A 376 -0.34 6.14 20.99
CA LYS A 376 -0.19 5.87 19.55
C LYS A 376 1.27 5.90 19.09
N LEU A 377 1.69 4.83 18.43
CA LEU A 377 3.01 4.59 17.83
C LEU A 377 4.19 4.79 18.80
N THR A 378 3.96 4.54 20.10
CA THR A 378 4.99 4.65 21.13
C THR A 378 5.11 3.33 21.86
N VAL A 379 6.30 2.74 21.82
CA VAL A 379 6.54 1.41 22.38
C VAL A 379 7.90 1.32 23.09
N PRO A 380 8.03 0.51 24.13
CA PRO A 380 9.32 0.24 24.75
C PRO A 380 10.20 -0.56 23.80
N ILE A 381 11.49 -0.22 23.75
CA ILE A 381 12.51 -0.96 22.98
C ILE A 381 13.55 -1.62 23.87
N GLY A 382 13.58 -1.29 25.16
CA GLY A 382 14.56 -1.74 26.13
C GLY A 382 14.52 -0.93 27.41
N ALA A 383 15.55 -1.04 28.24
CA ALA A 383 15.67 -0.32 29.50
C ALA A 383 17.02 0.41 29.64
N THR A 384 17.07 1.49 30.42
CA THR A 384 18.32 2.14 30.82
C THR A 384 19.13 1.21 31.74
N PRO A 385 20.43 1.49 31.98
CA PRO A 385 21.21 0.74 32.97
C PRO A 385 20.60 0.71 34.37
N ASP A 386 19.78 1.72 34.71
CA ASP A 386 19.08 1.83 36.01
C ASP A 386 17.71 1.11 36.01
N GLY A 387 17.36 0.41 34.93
CA GLY A 387 16.14 -0.39 34.81
C GLY A 387 14.90 0.38 34.33
N ALA A 388 15.00 1.67 34.00
CA ALA A 388 13.87 2.46 33.51
C ALA A 388 13.58 2.12 32.03
N PRO A 389 12.31 1.90 31.62
CA PRO A 389 11.97 1.60 30.23
C PRO A 389 12.29 2.77 29.31
N VAL A 390 12.86 2.46 28.15
CA VAL A 390 13.19 3.40 27.07
C VAL A 390 12.19 3.21 25.94
N TYR A 391 11.41 4.26 25.67
CA TYR A 391 10.37 4.27 24.64
C TYR A 391 10.89 4.85 23.33
N LEU A 392 10.48 4.25 22.22
CA LEU A 392 10.60 4.81 20.89
C LEU A 392 9.24 5.36 20.45
N ASP A 393 9.18 6.67 20.18
CA ASP A 393 7.97 7.34 19.73
C ASP A 393 8.07 7.73 18.25
N LEU A 394 7.39 6.98 17.39
CA LEU A 394 7.41 7.17 15.93
C LEU A 394 6.48 8.30 15.46
N LYS A 395 5.75 8.96 16.37
CA LYS A 395 4.90 10.10 16.01
C LYS A 395 5.72 11.27 15.47
N GLU A 396 5.06 12.16 14.75
CA GLU A 396 5.67 13.41 14.31
C GLU A 396 6.05 14.29 15.50
N ALA A 397 7.13 15.06 15.35
CA ALA A 397 7.54 16.04 16.37
C ALA A 397 6.43 17.05 16.73
N ALA A 398 5.57 17.39 15.77
CA ALA A 398 4.40 18.25 16.00
C ALA A 398 3.34 17.63 16.93
N LEU A 399 3.38 16.31 17.14
CA LEU A 399 2.53 15.54 18.06
C LEU A 399 3.30 15.06 19.29
N GLY A 400 4.48 15.64 19.56
CA GLY A 400 5.33 15.29 20.70
C GLY A 400 6.22 14.06 20.51
N GLY A 401 6.24 13.45 19.32
CA GLY A 401 7.07 12.27 19.04
C GLY A 401 8.49 12.58 18.59
N MET A 402 9.30 11.53 18.41
CA MET A 402 10.70 11.64 18.00
C MET A 402 10.86 11.85 16.47
N GLY A 403 9.76 11.75 15.72
CA GLY A 403 9.69 11.92 14.28
C GLY A 403 9.45 10.60 13.52
N PRO A 404 8.87 10.67 12.30
CA PRO A 404 8.33 9.49 11.62
C PRO A 404 9.39 8.58 10.98
N HIS A 405 10.62 9.05 10.81
CA HIS A 405 11.67 8.30 10.15
C HIS A 405 12.93 8.26 11.01
N GLY A 406 13.66 7.15 10.98
CA GLY A 406 14.89 7.00 11.74
C GLY A 406 15.89 6.02 11.15
N LEU A 407 17.06 5.99 11.77
CA LEU A 407 18.23 5.24 11.35
C LEU A 407 18.72 4.33 12.48
N CYS A 408 18.98 3.06 12.20
CA CYS A 408 19.56 2.11 13.15
C CYS A 408 20.87 1.52 12.59
N ILE A 409 22.00 1.84 13.22
CA ILE A 409 23.30 1.29 12.83
C ILE A 409 23.85 0.42 13.96
N GLY A 410 24.34 -0.77 13.59
CA GLY A 410 24.94 -1.70 14.54
C GLY A 410 25.73 -2.79 13.85
N ALA A 411 26.96 -3.01 14.27
CA ALA A 411 27.84 -4.05 13.74
C ALA A 411 27.23 -5.46 13.90
N THR A 412 27.74 -6.43 13.15
CA THR A 412 27.36 -7.84 13.30
C THR A 412 27.54 -8.28 14.76
N GLY A 413 26.52 -8.92 15.34
CA GLY A 413 26.54 -9.34 16.75
C GLY A 413 26.18 -8.26 17.77
N SER A 414 25.88 -7.02 17.36
CA SER A 414 25.44 -5.95 18.25
C SER A 414 23.99 -6.06 18.73
N GLY A 415 23.19 -6.96 18.14
CA GLY A 415 21.76 -7.13 18.44
C GLY A 415 20.81 -6.34 17.52
N LYS A 416 21.28 -5.82 16.38
CA LYS A 416 20.45 -5.07 15.41
C LYS A 416 19.16 -5.79 15.01
N SER A 417 19.26 -7.01 14.48
CA SER A 417 18.09 -7.78 14.03
C SER A 417 17.10 -8.04 15.17
N GLU A 418 17.62 -8.29 16.37
CA GLU A 418 16.80 -8.52 17.57
C GLU A 418 16.06 -7.26 18.04
N LEU A 419 16.70 -6.09 17.97
CA LEU A 419 16.05 -4.81 18.24
C LEU A 419 14.91 -4.54 17.23
N LEU A 420 15.13 -4.85 15.95
CA LEU A 420 14.10 -4.69 14.92
C LEU A 420 12.90 -5.61 15.17
N ARG A 421 13.14 -6.88 15.55
CA ARG A 421 12.08 -7.81 15.99
C ARG A 421 11.33 -7.28 17.20
N THR A 422 12.07 -6.83 18.22
CA THR A 422 11.51 -6.26 19.45
C THR A 422 10.58 -5.10 19.14
N LEU A 423 10.98 -4.18 18.26
CA LEU A 423 10.15 -3.06 17.83
C LEU A 423 8.86 -3.52 17.13
N VAL A 424 8.95 -4.47 16.19
CA VAL A 424 7.80 -5.01 15.46
C VAL A 424 6.83 -5.72 16.42
N VAL A 425 7.34 -6.57 17.31
CA VAL A 425 6.54 -7.28 18.33
C VAL A 425 5.87 -6.30 19.28
N ALA A 426 6.59 -5.28 19.77
CA ALA A 426 6.05 -4.28 20.69
C ALA A 426 4.89 -3.52 20.05
N LEU A 427 5.07 -3.11 18.79
CA LEU A 427 4.05 -2.41 18.02
C LEU A 427 2.84 -3.31 17.72
N ALA A 428 3.05 -4.58 17.34
CA ALA A 428 1.97 -5.53 17.07
C ALA A 428 1.17 -5.88 18.34
N ALA A 429 1.83 -5.97 19.50
CA ALA A 429 1.17 -6.21 20.79
C ALA A 429 0.26 -5.04 21.21
N THR A 430 0.62 -3.81 20.83
CA THR A 430 -0.02 -2.57 21.35
C THR A 430 -0.95 -1.88 20.37
N HIS A 431 -0.85 -2.14 19.06
CA HIS A 431 -1.65 -1.50 18.02
C HIS A 431 -2.40 -2.51 17.17
N SER A 432 -3.64 -2.22 16.77
CA SER A 432 -4.40 -3.11 15.88
C SER A 432 -3.96 -3.01 14.40
N PRO A 433 -4.23 -4.00 13.55
CA PRO A 433 -3.97 -3.93 12.10
C PRO A 433 -4.69 -2.76 11.39
N ASP A 434 -5.80 -2.29 11.95
CA ASP A 434 -6.53 -1.12 11.43
C ASP A 434 -5.84 0.21 11.79
N GLU A 435 -4.94 0.20 12.78
CA GLU A 435 -4.14 1.36 13.20
C GLU A 435 -2.72 1.33 12.63
N LEU A 436 -2.15 0.14 12.42
CA LEU A 436 -0.75 -0.02 12.03
C LEU A 436 -0.53 -1.25 11.15
N ASN A 437 0.20 -1.05 10.05
CA ASN A 437 0.70 -2.10 9.16
C ASN A 437 2.22 -2.04 8.99
N PHE A 438 2.83 -3.19 8.67
CA PHE A 438 4.27 -3.32 8.43
C PHE A 438 4.62 -3.68 6.99
N VAL A 439 5.70 -3.08 6.49
CA VAL A 439 6.47 -3.57 5.33
C VAL A 439 7.88 -3.87 5.84
N LEU A 440 8.22 -5.15 5.90
CA LEU A 440 9.47 -5.64 6.46
C LEU A 440 10.39 -6.10 5.32
N VAL A 441 11.55 -5.47 5.18
CA VAL A 441 12.47 -5.73 4.06
C VAL A 441 13.81 -6.19 4.63
N ASP A 442 14.33 -7.31 4.13
CA ASP A 442 15.65 -7.85 4.45
C ASP A 442 16.42 -8.14 3.15
N PHE A 443 17.47 -7.36 2.88
CA PHE A 443 18.20 -7.44 1.61
C PHE A 443 19.10 -8.67 1.48
N LYS A 444 19.83 -9.06 2.54
CA LYS A 444 20.90 -10.09 2.50
C LYS A 444 20.57 -11.40 3.24
N GLY A 445 19.71 -11.39 4.25
CA GLY A 445 19.78 -12.38 5.34
C GLY A 445 18.55 -13.26 5.58
N GLY A 446 17.38 -12.90 5.03
CA GLY A 446 16.09 -13.61 5.15
C GLY A 446 15.58 -13.96 6.55
N ALA A 447 16.36 -13.72 7.60
CA ALA A 447 16.10 -14.23 8.93
C ALA A 447 15.66 -13.14 9.90
N THR A 448 15.93 -11.85 9.64
CA THR A 448 15.63 -10.78 10.62
C THR A 448 14.14 -10.77 10.98
N PHE A 449 13.23 -10.98 10.04
CA PHE A 449 11.77 -10.92 10.27
C PHE A 449 11.07 -12.28 10.19
N LEU A 450 11.83 -13.38 10.26
CA LEU A 450 11.25 -14.73 10.29
C LEU A 450 10.26 -14.87 11.46
N GLY A 451 9.06 -15.37 11.18
CA GLY A 451 7.97 -15.50 12.16
C GLY A 451 7.01 -14.31 12.15
N CYS A 452 7.45 -13.14 11.69
CA CYS A 452 6.61 -11.95 11.55
C CYS A 452 5.73 -11.98 10.28
N GLU A 453 5.93 -12.92 9.34
CA GLU A 453 5.11 -12.99 8.12
C GLU A 453 3.65 -13.29 8.41
N SER A 454 3.39 -13.99 9.51
CA SER A 454 2.03 -14.39 9.90
C SER A 454 1.30 -13.38 10.78
N LEU A 455 1.95 -12.26 11.15
CA LEU A 455 1.28 -11.18 11.88
C LEU A 455 0.15 -10.58 11.02
N PRO A 456 -1.02 -10.31 11.60
CA PRO A 456 -2.14 -9.71 10.87
C PRO A 456 -1.84 -8.27 10.40
N HIS A 457 -0.87 -7.59 11.02
CA HIS A 457 -0.34 -6.27 10.63
C HIS A 457 0.58 -6.30 9.42
N THR A 458 1.12 -7.46 9.05
CA THR A 458 2.13 -7.54 8.01
C THR A 458 1.51 -7.40 6.62
N ALA A 459 1.75 -6.25 5.99
CA ALA A 459 1.34 -5.97 4.61
C ALA A 459 2.31 -6.54 3.56
N ALA A 460 3.58 -6.74 3.95
CA ALA A 460 4.63 -7.29 3.13
C ALA A 460 5.82 -7.77 3.99
N VAL A 461 6.34 -8.96 3.69
CA VAL A 461 7.71 -9.37 4.07
C VAL A 461 8.47 -9.67 2.78
N ILE A 462 9.59 -8.98 2.58
CA ILE A 462 10.39 -9.04 1.35
C ILE A 462 11.82 -9.39 1.75
N THR A 463 12.23 -10.62 1.48
CA THR A 463 13.52 -11.17 1.91
C THR A 463 14.35 -11.61 0.71
N ASN A 464 15.65 -11.82 0.93
CA ASN A 464 16.55 -12.45 -0.04
C ASN A 464 16.61 -11.74 -1.40
N LEU A 465 16.67 -10.41 -1.36
CA LEU A 465 16.64 -9.56 -2.55
C LEU A 465 17.98 -9.47 -3.27
N GLU A 466 19.09 -9.84 -2.61
CA GLU A 466 20.44 -9.69 -3.17
C GLU A 466 20.65 -10.43 -4.50
N ASP A 467 20.03 -11.61 -4.64
CA ASP A 467 20.17 -12.44 -5.85
C ASP A 467 19.06 -12.18 -6.89
N GLU A 468 18.02 -11.41 -6.54
CA GLU A 468 16.79 -11.27 -7.34
C GLU A 468 16.49 -9.80 -7.69
N ALA A 469 17.29 -9.22 -8.59
CA ALA A 469 17.14 -7.84 -9.06
C ALA A 469 15.71 -7.48 -9.57
N VAL A 470 14.95 -8.46 -10.05
CA VAL A 470 13.55 -8.28 -10.49
C VAL A 470 12.63 -7.97 -9.30
N LEU A 471 12.84 -8.64 -8.17
CA LEU A 471 12.05 -8.40 -6.96
C LEU A 471 12.33 -7.02 -6.35
N VAL A 472 13.56 -6.52 -6.46
CA VAL A 472 13.92 -5.17 -6.00
C VAL A 472 13.14 -4.11 -6.78
N GLU A 473 13.08 -4.22 -8.11
CA GLU A 473 12.30 -3.29 -8.96
C GLU A 473 10.80 -3.43 -8.69
N ARG A 474 10.31 -4.65 -8.49
CA ARG A 474 8.92 -4.90 -8.09
C ARG A 474 8.61 -4.25 -6.74
N MET A 475 9.54 -4.27 -5.79
CA MET A 475 9.39 -3.64 -4.47
C MET A 475 9.34 -2.12 -4.60
N PHE A 476 10.19 -1.55 -5.46
CA PHE A 476 10.15 -0.13 -5.79
C PHE A 476 8.75 0.28 -6.28
N ASP A 477 8.18 -0.48 -7.22
CA ASP A 477 6.86 -0.22 -7.77
C ASP A 477 5.75 -0.39 -6.72
N ALA A 478 5.81 -1.43 -5.89
CA ALA A 478 4.81 -1.70 -4.87
C ALA A 478 4.74 -0.61 -3.78
N ILE A 479 5.90 -0.15 -3.29
CA ILE A 479 5.98 0.94 -2.30
C ILE A 479 5.57 2.27 -2.94
N SER A 480 6.01 2.55 -4.17
CA SER A 480 5.59 3.74 -4.92
C SER A 480 4.08 3.76 -5.15
N GLY A 481 3.51 2.60 -5.49
CA GLY A 481 2.08 2.36 -5.61
C GLY A 481 1.32 2.63 -4.32
N GLU A 482 1.87 2.22 -3.18
CA GLU A 482 1.26 2.49 -1.87
C GLU A 482 1.24 3.97 -1.53
N MET A 483 2.33 4.70 -1.83
CA MET A 483 2.36 6.15 -1.68
C MET A 483 1.27 6.81 -2.53
N HIS A 484 1.15 6.38 -3.78
CA HIS A 484 0.15 6.90 -4.70
C HIS A 484 -1.29 6.58 -4.24
N ARG A 485 -1.55 5.34 -3.82
CA ARG A 485 -2.85 4.90 -3.29
C ARG A 485 -3.29 5.75 -2.09
N ARG A 486 -2.40 5.97 -1.13
CA ARG A 486 -2.67 6.80 0.05
C ARG A 486 -2.97 8.25 -0.34
N GLN A 487 -2.18 8.84 -1.25
CA GLN A 487 -2.47 10.18 -1.78
C GLN A 487 -3.85 10.26 -2.44
N GLU A 488 -4.21 9.26 -3.24
CA GLU A 488 -5.52 9.21 -3.88
C GLU A 488 -6.67 9.08 -2.88
N LEU A 489 -6.50 8.30 -1.81
CA LEU A 489 -7.51 8.15 -0.76
C LEU A 489 -7.79 9.48 -0.07
N LEU A 490 -6.74 10.20 0.34
CA LEU A 490 -6.84 11.53 0.94
C LEU A 490 -7.49 12.53 -0.03
N ARG A 491 -7.13 12.46 -1.33
CA ARG A 491 -7.71 13.31 -2.38
C ARG A 491 -9.20 13.04 -2.59
N LYS A 492 -9.60 11.78 -2.74
CA LYS A 492 -10.99 11.35 -3.04
C LYS A 492 -11.94 11.62 -1.87
N ALA A 493 -11.48 11.54 -0.63
CA ALA A 493 -12.32 11.70 0.55
C ALA A 493 -12.62 13.15 0.96
N GLY A 494 -12.07 14.15 0.25
CA GLY A 494 -12.25 15.56 0.60
C GLY A 494 -11.00 16.44 0.43
N ASN A 495 -9.98 15.94 -0.26
CA ASN A 495 -8.70 16.62 -0.46
C ASN A 495 -7.98 16.97 0.85
N PHE A 496 -7.93 16.00 1.77
CA PHE A 496 -7.21 16.13 3.04
C PHE A 496 -5.70 16.28 2.81
N ALA A 497 -5.07 17.19 3.57
CA ALA A 497 -3.64 17.46 3.44
C ALA A 497 -2.75 16.41 4.12
N ASN A 498 -3.28 15.73 5.15
CA ASN A 498 -2.55 14.73 5.93
C ASN A 498 -3.50 13.67 6.52
N ILE A 499 -2.91 12.56 6.97
CA ILE A 499 -3.63 11.43 7.57
C ILE A 499 -4.31 11.79 8.90
N THR A 500 -3.78 12.74 9.65
CA THR A 500 -4.36 13.18 10.93
C THR A 500 -5.74 13.81 10.71
N ASP A 501 -5.86 14.68 9.71
CA ASP A 501 -7.13 15.31 9.34
C ASP A 501 -8.11 14.29 8.72
N TYR A 502 -7.58 13.36 7.93
CA TYR A 502 -8.34 12.23 7.37
C TYR A 502 -8.97 11.36 8.47
N THR A 503 -8.20 11.05 9.52
CA THR A 503 -8.64 10.23 10.65
C THR A 503 -9.63 10.98 11.55
N LYS A 504 -9.41 12.28 11.78
CA LYS A 504 -10.36 13.14 12.52
C LYS A 504 -11.73 13.24 11.84
N ALA A 505 -11.78 13.09 10.52
CA ALA A 505 -13.03 13.08 9.75
C ALA A 505 -13.79 11.74 9.84
N GLY A 506 -13.32 10.76 10.62
CA GLY A 506 -13.98 9.47 10.82
C GLY A 506 -13.60 8.39 9.82
N ASN A 507 -12.64 8.63 8.91
CA ASN A 507 -12.10 7.59 8.03
C ASN A 507 -10.92 6.90 8.70
N THR A 508 -10.69 5.61 8.42
CA THR A 508 -9.54 4.87 8.93
C THR A 508 -8.50 4.65 7.84
N LEU A 509 -7.24 4.89 8.17
CA LEU A 509 -6.09 4.53 7.34
C LEU A 509 -4.95 4.17 8.29
N PRO A 510 -4.50 2.91 8.36
CA PRO A 510 -3.44 2.52 9.27
C PRO A 510 -2.13 3.22 8.91
N SER A 511 -1.34 3.59 9.92
CA SER A 511 0.06 3.98 9.72
C SER A 511 0.83 2.82 9.11
N LEU A 512 1.79 3.11 8.23
CA LEU A 512 2.64 2.11 7.60
C LEU A 512 4.07 2.26 8.07
N VAL A 513 4.59 1.28 8.81
CA VAL A 513 6.00 1.27 9.21
C VAL A 513 6.78 0.39 8.24
N ILE A 514 7.67 1.02 7.47
CA ILE A 514 8.58 0.37 6.54
C ILE A 514 9.92 0.19 7.25
N VAL A 515 10.32 -1.05 7.51
CA VAL A 515 11.61 -1.38 8.11
C VAL A 515 12.49 -2.01 7.04
N VAL A 516 13.61 -1.37 6.73
CA VAL A 516 14.55 -1.85 5.70
C VAL A 516 15.86 -2.23 6.36
N ASP A 517 16.13 -3.53 6.43
CA ASP A 517 17.40 -4.06 6.90
C ASP A 517 18.43 -4.15 5.77
N GLU A 518 19.69 -3.86 6.10
CA GLU A 518 20.82 -3.74 5.17
C GLU A 518 20.60 -2.74 4.01
N PHE A 519 19.99 -1.58 4.29
CA PHE A 519 19.68 -0.58 3.25
C PHE A 519 20.92 -0.05 2.50
N THR A 520 22.09 0.01 3.14
CA THR A 520 23.34 0.47 2.50
C THR A 520 23.71 -0.41 1.32
N GLU A 521 23.55 -1.72 1.46
CA GLU A 521 23.86 -2.72 0.42
C GLU A 521 22.86 -2.65 -0.72
N LEU A 522 21.57 -2.49 -0.39
CA LEU A 522 20.52 -2.21 -1.35
C LEU A 522 20.86 -0.98 -2.20
N LEU A 523 21.29 0.13 -1.60
CA LEU A 523 21.67 1.34 -2.33
C LEU A 523 23.00 1.22 -3.09
N THR A 524 23.85 0.27 -2.76
CA THR A 524 25.08 -0.02 -3.51
C THR A 524 24.75 -0.77 -4.79
N GLN A 525 23.87 -1.76 -4.73
CA GLN A 525 23.47 -2.54 -5.90
C GLN A 525 22.42 -1.81 -6.75
N HIS A 526 21.52 -1.04 -6.12
CA HIS A 526 20.41 -0.33 -6.75
C HIS A 526 20.35 1.16 -6.33
N PRO A 527 21.22 2.02 -6.88
CA PRO A 527 21.34 3.43 -6.45
C PRO A 527 20.07 4.28 -6.62
N HIS A 528 19.23 3.97 -7.62
CA HIS A 528 17.99 4.70 -7.91
C HIS A 528 16.95 4.59 -6.78
N PHE A 529 17.08 3.59 -5.90
CA PHE A 529 16.18 3.40 -4.77
C PHE A 529 16.29 4.52 -3.73
N ALA A 530 17.39 5.27 -3.72
CA ALA A 530 17.56 6.44 -2.87
C ALA A 530 16.44 7.48 -3.10
N ASP A 531 16.00 7.65 -4.35
CA ASP A 531 14.95 8.61 -4.70
C ASP A 531 13.60 8.24 -4.06
N LEU A 532 13.31 6.94 -3.94
CA LEU A 532 12.11 6.44 -3.26
C LEU A 532 12.16 6.74 -1.77
N PHE A 533 13.30 6.49 -1.10
CA PHE A 533 13.44 6.81 0.32
C PHE A 533 13.38 8.32 0.59
N VAL A 534 13.92 9.16 -0.29
CA VAL A 534 13.75 10.62 -0.21
C VAL A 534 12.29 11.01 -0.40
N ALA A 535 11.57 10.38 -1.34
CA ALA A 535 10.14 10.63 -1.53
C ALA A 535 9.32 10.23 -0.29
N VAL A 536 9.62 9.09 0.33
CA VAL A 536 9.03 8.65 1.60
C VAL A 536 9.39 9.62 2.73
N GLY A 537 10.64 10.07 2.85
CA GLY A 537 11.05 11.05 3.86
C GLY A 537 10.33 12.41 3.73
N ARG A 538 9.98 12.81 2.50
CA ARG A 538 9.27 14.06 2.21
C ARG A 538 7.75 13.95 2.39
N LEU A 539 7.14 12.89 1.88
CA LEU A 539 5.68 12.73 1.80
C LEU A 539 5.12 11.81 2.91
N GLY A 540 5.96 10.95 3.48
CA GLY A 540 5.56 9.90 4.41
C GLY A 540 4.86 10.44 5.64
N ARG A 541 5.35 11.55 6.19
CA ARG A 541 4.69 12.31 7.27
C ARG A 541 3.19 12.53 6.99
N SER A 542 2.85 13.18 5.87
CA SER A 542 1.45 13.45 5.51
C SER A 542 0.63 12.19 5.21
N LEU A 543 1.28 11.10 4.78
CA LEU A 543 0.62 9.85 4.38
C LEU A 543 0.56 8.81 5.50
N GLY A 544 1.07 9.13 6.70
CA GLY A 544 1.20 8.18 7.81
C GLY A 544 2.15 7.02 7.50
N VAL A 545 3.25 7.31 6.80
CA VAL A 545 4.26 6.31 6.40
C VAL A 545 5.55 6.65 7.14
N HIS A 546 6.03 5.69 7.91
CA HIS A 546 7.19 5.76 8.78
C HIS A 546 8.30 4.89 8.19
N LEU A 547 9.55 5.33 8.26
CA LEU A 547 10.68 4.63 7.62
C LEU A 547 11.79 4.42 8.63
N LEU A 548 12.15 3.16 8.88
CA LEU A 548 13.31 2.78 9.69
C LEU A 548 14.34 2.10 8.79
N LEU A 549 15.46 2.80 8.56
CA LEU A 549 16.59 2.27 7.80
C LEU A 549 17.59 1.63 8.76
N ALA A 550 17.96 0.38 8.52
CA ALA A 550 18.90 -0.35 9.34
C ALA A 550 20.05 -0.92 8.51
N SER A 551 21.27 -0.90 9.05
CA SER A 551 22.45 -1.44 8.35
C SER A 551 23.55 -1.84 9.33
N GLN A 552 24.37 -2.83 8.94
CA GLN A 552 25.57 -3.18 9.69
C GLN A 552 26.66 -2.11 9.64
N ARG A 553 26.72 -1.38 8.54
CA ARG A 553 27.71 -0.34 8.27
C ARG A 553 27.10 0.88 7.61
N LEU A 554 27.71 2.03 7.84
CA LEU A 554 27.32 3.27 7.21
C LEU A 554 28.49 3.79 6.35
N GLU A 555 28.25 3.88 5.05
CA GLU A 555 29.22 4.46 4.11
C GLU A 555 28.92 5.95 3.89
N GLU A 556 29.99 6.73 3.68
CA GLU A 556 29.89 8.16 3.42
C GLU A 556 29.14 8.44 2.11
N GLY A 557 28.20 9.40 2.14
CA GLY A 557 27.42 9.79 0.95
C GLY A 557 26.13 9.00 0.68
N LYS A 558 25.91 7.84 1.32
CA LYS A 558 24.66 7.04 1.15
C LYS A 558 23.42 7.69 1.76
N LEU A 559 23.60 8.58 2.74
CA LEU A 559 22.52 9.34 3.39
C LEU A 559 22.19 10.67 2.68
N ARG A 560 22.82 10.96 1.53
CA ARG A 560 22.66 12.25 0.87
C ARG A 560 21.20 12.50 0.48
N GLY A 561 20.60 13.56 1.03
CA GLY A 561 19.19 13.90 0.82
C GLY A 561 18.21 13.17 1.74
N LEU A 562 18.62 12.09 2.41
CA LEU A 562 17.81 11.40 3.44
C LEU A 562 18.09 11.94 4.84
N ASP A 563 19.31 12.39 5.12
CA ASP A 563 19.77 12.74 6.47
C ASP A 563 18.86 13.76 7.19
N SER A 564 18.32 14.73 6.46
CA SER A 564 17.39 15.75 6.98
C SER A 564 16.00 15.22 7.34
N HIS A 565 15.66 14.01 6.90
CA HIS A 565 14.36 13.37 7.16
C HIS A 565 14.43 12.35 8.31
N LEU A 566 15.61 11.84 8.65
CA LEU A 566 15.84 10.85 9.71
C LEU A 566 15.95 11.55 11.07
N SER A 567 14.85 11.55 11.82
CA SER A 567 14.64 12.37 13.01
C SER A 567 15.21 11.75 14.29
N TYR A 568 15.08 10.43 14.44
CA TYR A 568 15.68 9.67 15.53
C TYR A 568 16.77 8.72 15.01
N ARG A 569 17.76 8.44 15.85
CA ARG A 569 18.89 7.60 15.48
C ARG A 569 19.24 6.64 16.60
N ILE A 570 19.38 5.37 16.25
CA ILE A 570 19.79 4.30 17.14
C ILE A 570 21.19 3.86 16.74
N GLY A 571 22.13 4.02 17.66
CA GLY A 571 23.50 3.53 17.51
C GLY A 571 23.74 2.39 18.48
N LEU A 572 23.68 1.16 17.97
CA LEU A 572 24.23 0.00 18.66
C LEU A 572 25.76 -0.01 18.51
N LYS A 573 26.44 -1.01 19.05
CA LYS A 573 27.90 -1.14 18.92
C LYS A 573 28.35 -1.02 17.46
N THR A 574 29.12 0.03 17.13
CA THR A 574 29.64 0.30 15.78
C THR A 574 31.05 -0.28 15.56
N PHE A 575 31.52 -0.41 14.31
CA PHE A 575 32.88 -0.89 14.02
C PHE A 575 33.95 0.18 14.29
N SER A 576 33.59 1.46 14.23
CA SER A 576 34.51 2.56 14.49
C SER A 576 33.85 3.76 15.17
N ALA A 577 34.68 4.58 15.80
CA ALA A 577 34.27 5.89 16.33
C ALA A 577 33.80 6.86 15.22
N GLY A 578 34.26 6.67 13.98
CA GLY A 578 33.83 7.47 12.82
C GLY A 578 32.37 7.24 12.49
N GLU A 579 31.95 5.97 12.40
CA GLU A 579 30.54 5.59 12.18
C GLU A 579 29.64 6.10 13.31
N SER A 580 30.06 5.96 14.57
CA SER A 580 29.31 6.48 15.72
C SER A 580 29.10 7.98 15.61
N ARG A 581 30.12 8.76 15.23
CA ARG A 581 29.97 10.21 15.03
C ARG A 581 29.04 10.56 13.87
N GLN A 582 29.07 9.78 12.79
CA GLN A 582 28.19 10.02 11.65
C GLN A 582 26.71 9.79 12.02
N VAL A 583 26.43 8.80 12.87
CA VAL A 583 25.08 8.48 13.33
C VAL A 583 24.68 9.39 14.49
N LEU A 584 25.40 9.36 15.61
CA LEU A 584 25.00 10.00 16.86
C LEU A 584 25.61 11.40 17.06
N GLY A 585 26.64 11.77 16.30
CA GLY A 585 27.43 12.99 16.53
C GLY A 585 28.57 12.82 17.56
N VAL A 586 28.58 11.70 18.29
CA VAL A 586 29.57 11.37 19.33
C VAL A 586 30.16 9.97 19.09
N PRO A 587 31.38 9.65 19.57
CA PRO A 587 32.01 8.35 19.34
C PRO A 587 31.50 7.21 20.24
N ASP A 588 30.61 7.50 21.19
CA ASP A 588 30.26 6.66 22.34
C ASP A 588 29.72 5.27 21.98
N ALA A 589 29.07 5.08 20.83
CA ALA A 589 28.56 3.77 20.43
C ALA A 589 29.68 2.77 20.09
N TYR A 590 30.87 3.24 19.71
CA TYR A 590 32.03 2.37 19.50
C TYR A 590 32.53 1.75 20.81
N GLU A 591 32.38 2.47 21.92
CA GLU A 591 32.85 2.08 23.26
C GLU A 591 31.86 1.18 24.00
N LEU A 592 30.71 0.85 23.38
CA LEU A 592 29.70 -0.02 23.97
C LEU A 592 30.26 -1.43 24.27
N PRO A 593 29.76 -2.11 25.33
CA PRO A 593 30.11 -3.49 25.64
C PRO A 593 29.90 -4.43 24.46
N GLY A 594 30.66 -5.53 24.39
CA GLY A 594 30.51 -6.55 23.34
C GLY A 594 29.22 -7.36 23.42
N GLU A 595 28.46 -7.24 24.50
CA GLU A 595 27.17 -7.91 24.65
C GLU A 595 26.11 -7.31 23.71
N PRO A 596 25.31 -8.16 23.02
CA PRO A 596 24.25 -7.68 22.14
C PRO A 596 23.17 -6.92 22.91
N GLY A 597 22.53 -5.96 22.23
CA GLY A 597 21.43 -5.15 22.75
C GLY A 597 21.87 -3.84 23.39
N SER A 598 23.15 -3.64 23.71
CA SER A 598 23.64 -2.34 24.20
C SER A 598 23.59 -1.29 23.09
N GLY A 599 22.99 -0.13 23.36
CA GLY A 599 22.81 0.93 22.38
C GLY A 599 22.60 2.32 22.97
N TYR A 600 22.64 3.32 22.08
CA TYR A 600 22.21 4.68 22.35
C TYR A 600 21.06 5.07 21.42
N LEU A 601 20.04 5.70 21.99
CA LEU A 601 18.96 6.36 21.26
C LEU A 601 19.21 7.87 21.29
N LYS A 602 19.24 8.49 20.12
CA LYS A 602 19.30 9.94 19.95
C LYS A 602 18.01 10.45 19.33
N ALA A 603 17.32 11.32 20.05
CA ALA A 603 16.16 12.06 19.56
C ALA A 603 16.37 13.55 19.89
N GLY A 604 16.48 14.40 18.87
CA GLY A 604 16.86 15.80 19.07
C GLY A 604 18.29 15.95 19.63
N MET A 605 18.42 16.60 20.79
CA MET A 605 19.70 16.82 21.48
C MET A 605 20.01 15.78 22.56
N GLU A 606 19.03 14.96 22.93
CA GLU A 606 19.13 14.01 24.02
C GLU A 606 19.71 12.67 23.54
N LEU A 607 20.63 12.11 24.32
CA LEU A 607 21.28 10.83 24.04
C LEU A 607 21.06 9.89 25.22
N THR A 608 20.24 8.86 25.01
CA THR A 608 19.84 7.91 26.06
C THR A 608 20.52 6.58 25.85
N ARG A 609 21.28 6.10 26.84
CA ARG A 609 21.85 4.76 26.82
C ARG A 609 20.79 3.74 27.22
N PHE A 610 20.71 2.64 26.48
CA PHE A 610 19.76 1.57 26.76
C PHE A 610 20.34 0.18 26.46
N ARG A 611 19.68 -0.84 26.99
CA ARG A 611 19.82 -2.24 26.61
C ARG A 611 18.50 -2.70 26.01
N ALA A 612 18.53 -3.11 24.75
CA ALA A 612 17.37 -3.60 24.01
C ALA A 612 16.76 -4.82 24.70
N ALA A 613 15.43 -4.92 24.65
CA ALA A 613 14.73 -6.12 25.09
C ALA A 613 14.99 -7.31 24.15
N TYR A 614 14.62 -8.50 24.59
CA TYR A 614 14.86 -9.76 23.88
C TYR A 614 13.53 -10.52 23.70
N VAL A 615 13.16 -10.82 22.46
CA VAL A 615 11.88 -11.49 22.12
C VAL A 615 12.09 -12.87 21.48
N SER A 616 13.31 -13.19 21.04
CA SER A 616 13.66 -14.49 20.46
C SER A 616 14.03 -15.56 21.49
N GLY A 617 13.92 -15.26 22.79
CA GLY A 617 14.20 -16.19 23.88
C GLY A 617 13.02 -17.11 24.22
N PRO A 618 13.24 -18.14 25.07
CA PRO A 618 12.16 -18.92 25.66
C PRO A 618 11.11 -18.02 26.29
N LEU A 619 9.83 -18.41 26.18
CA LEU A 619 8.74 -17.67 26.82
C LEU A 619 8.81 -17.88 28.33
N THR A 620 8.90 -16.78 29.09
CA THR A 620 8.77 -16.79 30.54
C THR A 620 7.30 -16.62 30.93
N ARG A 621 6.75 -17.56 31.71
CA ARG A 621 5.38 -17.47 32.25
C ARG A 621 5.42 -17.31 33.77
N THR A 622 4.51 -16.51 34.31
CA THR A 622 4.38 -16.37 35.77
C THR A 622 3.32 -17.35 36.26
N VAL A 623 3.72 -18.43 36.90
CA VAL A 623 2.79 -19.41 37.48
C VAL A 623 2.44 -18.98 38.89
N VAL A 624 1.16 -18.69 39.12
CA VAL A 624 0.63 -18.31 40.42
C VAL A 624 -0.01 -19.52 41.08
N GLU A 625 0.61 -20.08 42.12
CA GLU A 625 -0.03 -21.12 42.93
C GLU A 625 -1.04 -20.49 43.88
N HIS A 626 -2.33 -20.76 43.63
CA HIS A 626 -3.39 -20.37 44.54
C HIS A 626 -3.68 -21.49 45.56
N PRO A 627 -3.80 -21.19 46.86
CA PRO A 627 -4.29 -22.16 47.83
C PRO A 627 -5.72 -22.59 47.46
N SER A 628 -6.00 -23.88 47.65
CA SER A 628 -7.09 -24.63 47.01
C SER A 628 -8.50 -24.39 47.56
N GLU A 629 -8.70 -23.51 48.55
CA GLU A 629 -10.02 -23.20 49.08
C GLU A 629 -10.30 -21.69 49.05
N GLN A 630 -11.12 -21.28 48.09
CA GLN A 630 -11.66 -19.92 48.01
C GLN A 630 -13.07 -19.89 48.63
N HIS A 631 -13.27 -19.04 49.62
CA HIS A 631 -14.58 -18.80 50.23
C HIS A 631 -14.99 -17.34 50.06
N VAL A 632 -16.23 -17.11 49.65
CA VAL A 632 -16.83 -15.77 49.60
C VAL A 632 -17.12 -15.33 51.04
N ARG A 633 -16.52 -14.23 51.49
CA ARG A 633 -16.78 -13.59 52.78
C ARG A 633 -16.95 -12.08 52.63
N LEU A 634 -17.54 -11.44 53.65
CA LEU A 634 -17.67 -9.99 53.68
C LEU A 634 -16.29 -9.36 53.89
N PHE A 635 -15.91 -8.43 53.00
CA PHE A 635 -14.65 -7.70 53.09
C PHE A 635 -14.63 -6.72 54.28
N THR A 636 -13.79 -7.01 55.27
CA THR A 636 -13.71 -6.25 56.53
C THR A 636 -12.51 -5.31 56.64
N GLY A 637 -11.46 -5.47 55.83
CA GLY A 637 -10.27 -4.60 55.92
C GLY A 637 -9.02 -5.32 56.45
N ASP A 638 -9.16 -6.14 57.49
CA ASP A 638 -8.08 -6.77 58.28
C ASP A 638 -7.55 -8.10 57.74
N GLU A 639 -7.81 -8.40 56.47
CA GLU A 639 -7.40 -9.67 55.89
C GLU A 639 -5.94 -9.59 55.42
N ILE A 640 -5.09 -10.45 55.99
CA ILE A 640 -3.73 -10.69 55.48
C ILE A 640 -3.89 -11.26 54.06
N GLU A 641 -3.49 -10.50 53.04
CA GLU A 641 -3.31 -11.03 51.69
C GLU A 641 -2.34 -12.22 51.80
N LEU A 642 -2.86 -13.43 51.59
CA LEU A 642 -1.99 -14.59 51.37
C LEU A 642 -1.23 -14.28 50.09
N THR A 643 0.04 -13.87 50.21
CA THR A 643 0.89 -13.60 49.06
C THR A 643 0.94 -14.89 48.24
N PRO A 644 0.37 -14.90 47.01
CA PRO A 644 0.45 -16.07 46.16
C PRO A 644 1.92 -16.39 45.94
N THR A 645 2.29 -17.66 46.04
CA THR A 645 3.65 -18.06 45.68
C THR A 645 3.69 -18.05 44.15
N ALA A 646 4.25 -17.00 43.58
CA ALA A 646 4.47 -16.88 42.14
C ALA A 646 5.91 -17.30 41.82
N TYR A 647 6.08 -18.20 40.85
CA TYR A 647 7.40 -18.52 40.30
C TYR A 647 7.37 -18.33 38.78
N VAL A 648 8.51 -17.94 38.23
CA VAL A 648 8.68 -17.79 36.78
C VAL A 648 9.12 -19.14 36.21
N GLU A 649 8.37 -19.67 35.26
CA GLU A 649 8.69 -20.88 34.51
C GLU A 649 9.14 -20.53 33.09
N GLU A 650 10.25 -21.12 32.63
CA GLU A 650 10.70 -20.99 31.24
C GLU A 650 10.05 -22.08 30.36
N ASP A 651 9.11 -21.67 29.51
CA ASP A 651 8.59 -22.51 28.43
C ASP A 651 9.55 -22.45 27.23
N ARG A 652 10.32 -23.54 27.05
CA ARG A 652 11.29 -23.69 25.95
C ARG A 652 10.67 -24.22 24.66
N SER A 653 9.37 -24.49 24.63
CA SER A 653 8.69 -24.99 23.43
C SER A 653 8.37 -23.89 22.41
N THR A 654 8.39 -22.62 22.83
CA THR A 654 8.06 -21.45 22.02
C THR A 654 8.94 -20.26 22.37
N THR A 655 8.96 -19.23 21.51
CA THR A 655 9.55 -17.92 21.81
C THR A 655 8.49 -16.91 22.21
N LEU A 656 8.90 -15.80 22.84
CA LEU A 656 8.00 -14.68 23.12
C LEU A 656 7.45 -14.06 21.83
N LEU A 657 8.28 -13.92 20.79
CA LEU A 657 7.85 -13.50 19.46
C LEU A 657 6.71 -14.39 18.94
N ASP A 658 6.92 -15.71 18.89
CA ASP A 658 5.93 -16.65 18.36
C ASP A 658 4.63 -16.63 19.16
N ALA A 659 4.72 -16.50 20.49
CA ALA A 659 3.57 -16.43 21.37
C ALA A 659 2.75 -15.15 21.14
N VAL A 660 3.40 -13.98 21.01
CA VAL A 660 2.72 -12.71 20.69
C VAL A 660 2.12 -12.76 19.28
N VAL A 661 2.82 -13.33 18.30
CA VAL A 661 2.28 -13.52 16.94
C VAL A 661 1.03 -14.40 16.96
N ALA A 662 1.05 -15.51 17.71
CA ALA A 662 -0.10 -16.39 17.84
C ALA A 662 -1.32 -15.67 18.46
N LYS A 663 -1.13 -14.94 19.57
CA LYS A 663 -2.19 -14.15 20.21
C LYS A 663 -2.72 -13.04 19.30
N ALA A 664 -1.84 -12.29 18.63
CA ALA A 664 -2.24 -11.25 17.70
C ALA A 664 -3.10 -11.80 16.55
N ARG A 665 -2.73 -12.97 15.99
CA ARG A 665 -3.52 -13.67 14.96
C ARG A 665 -4.89 -14.10 15.47
N GLU A 666 -4.94 -14.73 16.65
CA GLU A 666 -6.19 -15.17 17.27
C GLU A 666 -7.16 -13.98 17.46
N VAL A 667 -6.68 -12.88 18.04
CA VAL A 667 -7.49 -11.67 18.28
C VAL A 667 -7.92 -11.00 16.97
N ALA A 668 -7.02 -10.91 15.99
CA ALA A 668 -7.33 -10.30 14.70
C ALA A 668 -8.33 -11.13 13.88
N ASP A 669 -8.18 -12.46 13.84
CA ASP A 669 -9.13 -13.37 13.17
C ASP A 669 -10.52 -13.27 13.82
N ALA A 670 -10.60 -13.20 15.15
CA ALA A 670 -11.85 -13.02 15.88
C ALA A 670 -12.54 -11.68 15.57
N ARG A 671 -11.76 -10.63 15.26
CA ARG A 671 -12.26 -9.28 14.91
C ARG A 671 -12.36 -9.03 13.39
N GLY A 672 -11.91 -9.96 12.55
CA GLY A 672 -11.84 -9.82 11.08
C GLY A 672 -10.88 -8.72 10.59
N MET A 673 -9.79 -8.48 11.34
CA MET A 673 -8.82 -7.40 11.07
C MET A 673 -7.59 -7.94 10.32
N HIS A 674 -7.25 -7.35 9.17
CA HIS A 674 -6.07 -7.73 8.42
C HIS A 674 -5.45 -6.53 7.70
N ALA A 675 -4.13 -6.55 7.56
CA ALA A 675 -3.40 -5.56 6.80
C ALA A 675 -3.78 -5.58 5.31
N HIS A 676 -3.82 -4.39 4.72
CA HIS A 676 -3.89 -4.22 3.27
C HIS A 676 -2.63 -4.79 2.64
N GLN A 677 -2.77 -5.72 1.70
CA GLN A 677 -1.64 -6.38 1.04
C GLN A 677 -0.95 -5.42 0.06
N VAL A 678 0.22 -4.90 0.45
CA VAL A 678 1.06 -4.04 -0.40
C VAL A 678 1.92 -4.91 -1.33
N TRP A 679 2.33 -6.09 -0.87
CA TRP A 679 3.16 -7.02 -1.61
C TRP A 679 2.42 -8.34 -1.82
N LEU A 680 2.01 -8.59 -3.05
CA LEU A 680 1.52 -9.92 -3.42
C LEU A 680 2.68 -10.89 -3.62
N PRO A 681 2.49 -12.20 -3.43
CA PRO A 681 3.48 -13.19 -3.83
C PRO A 681 3.95 -12.95 -5.28
N PRO A 682 5.25 -13.06 -5.58
CA PRO A 682 5.73 -13.03 -6.96
C PRO A 682 4.95 -14.03 -7.81
N LEU A 683 4.72 -13.68 -9.07
CA LEU A 683 4.06 -14.57 -10.01
C LEU A 683 4.71 -15.97 -9.98
N PRO A 684 3.94 -17.05 -9.85
CA PRO A 684 4.48 -18.40 -9.71
C PRO A 684 5.27 -18.81 -10.95
N GLU A 685 6.13 -19.82 -10.83
CA GLU A 685 6.85 -20.35 -11.98
C GLU A 685 5.93 -21.02 -13.00
N ARG A 686 4.81 -21.60 -12.53
CA ARG A 686 3.82 -22.29 -13.37
C ARG A 686 2.43 -22.07 -12.81
N ILE A 687 1.47 -21.85 -13.72
CA ILE A 687 0.05 -21.78 -13.39
C ILE A 687 -0.63 -22.96 -14.11
N PRO A 688 -1.16 -23.96 -13.39
CA PRO A 688 -1.83 -25.09 -14.04
C PRO A 688 -3.13 -24.64 -14.71
N LEU A 689 -3.51 -25.31 -15.80
CA LEU A 689 -4.72 -25.00 -16.57
C LEU A 689 -6.01 -25.04 -15.72
N SER A 690 -6.06 -25.89 -14.69
CA SER A 690 -7.20 -25.98 -13.77
C SER A 690 -7.44 -24.68 -12.96
N GLN A 691 -6.40 -23.88 -12.74
CA GLN A 691 -6.48 -22.59 -12.02
C GLN A 691 -6.71 -21.40 -12.97
N ALA A 692 -6.72 -21.63 -14.27
CA ALA A 692 -6.79 -20.57 -15.28
C ALA A 692 -8.17 -19.92 -15.38
N HIS A 693 -9.25 -20.66 -15.09
CA HIS A 693 -10.64 -20.20 -15.21
C HIS A 693 -10.95 -19.44 -16.53
N GLY A 694 -10.37 -19.89 -17.65
CA GLY A 694 -10.52 -19.26 -18.97
C GLY A 694 -9.55 -18.11 -19.28
N ALA A 695 -8.64 -17.77 -18.37
CA ALA A 695 -7.54 -16.85 -18.64
C ALA A 695 -6.35 -17.56 -19.30
N LEU A 696 -5.61 -16.84 -20.15
CA LEU A 696 -4.39 -17.32 -20.79
C LEU A 696 -3.16 -17.23 -19.86
N GLY A 697 -3.23 -16.42 -18.82
CA GLY A 697 -2.14 -16.20 -17.86
C GLY A 697 -2.53 -15.26 -16.73
N LEU A 698 -1.53 -14.83 -15.95
CA LEU A 698 -1.69 -13.87 -14.86
C LEU A 698 -0.68 -12.73 -15.04
N ILE A 699 -1.17 -11.50 -15.06
CA ILE A 699 -0.37 -10.27 -15.19
C ILE A 699 -0.06 -9.75 -13.78
N ASP A 700 1.20 -9.36 -13.55
CA ASP A 700 1.62 -8.67 -12.33
C ASP A 700 1.52 -7.16 -12.53
N GLU A 701 0.76 -6.47 -11.68
CA GLU A 701 0.69 -5.02 -11.61
C GLU A 701 1.13 -4.53 -10.21
N PRO A 702 2.43 -4.61 -9.86
CA PRO A 702 2.91 -4.31 -8.50
C PRO A 702 2.58 -2.87 -8.06
N PHE A 703 2.68 -1.88 -8.95
CA PHE A 703 2.27 -0.49 -8.67
C PHE A 703 0.79 -0.36 -8.28
N LYS A 704 -0.07 -1.23 -8.81
CA LYS A 704 -1.51 -1.27 -8.46
C LYS A 704 -1.81 -2.30 -7.37
N GLN A 705 -0.78 -2.99 -6.86
CA GLN A 705 -0.88 -3.99 -5.80
C GLN A 705 -1.90 -5.08 -6.11
N ARG A 706 -1.92 -5.53 -7.38
CA ARG A 706 -2.86 -6.57 -7.84
C ARG A 706 -2.23 -7.44 -8.92
N GLN A 707 -2.78 -8.64 -9.03
CA GLN A 707 -2.53 -9.53 -10.16
C GLN A 707 -3.84 -9.73 -10.90
N THR A 708 -3.83 -9.54 -12.22
CA THR A 708 -5.06 -9.60 -13.05
C THR A 708 -4.97 -10.74 -14.05
N PRO A 709 -6.03 -11.56 -14.21
CA PRO A 709 -6.08 -12.58 -15.25
C PRO A 709 -5.83 -11.96 -16.64
N PHE A 710 -4.95 -12.58 -17.41
CA PHE A 710 -4.69 -12.21 -18.79
C PHE A 710 -5.69 -12.93 -19.69
N HIS A 711 -6.73 -12.24 -20.12
CA HIS A 711 -7.64 -12.76 -21.14
C HIS A 711 -7.16 -12.34 -22.53
N LEU A 712 -7.22 -13.28 -23.46
CA LEU A 712 -7.02 -13.00 -24.86
C LEU A 712 -8.39 -12.66 -25.45
N ASP A 713 -8.51 -11.47 -26.00
CA ASP A 713 -9.71 -11.05 -26.71
C ASP A 713 -9.42 -11.07 -28.21
N LEU A 714 -10.12 -11.95 -28.93
CA LEU A 714 -10.00 -12.08 -30.38
C LEU A 714 -10.93 -11.09 -31.11
N ASP A 715 -11.87 -10.48 -30.41
CA ASP A 715 -12.86 -9.56 -31.00
C ASP A 715 -12.36 -8.10 -31.00
N THR A 716 -11.26 -7.79 -30.29
CA THR A 716 -10.62 -6.46 -30.25
C THR A 716 -9.28 -6.42 -30.98
N ALA A 717 -8.90 -5.23 -31.50
CA ALA A 717 -7.59 -4.95 -32.13
C ALA A 717 -7.17 -5.88 -33.30
N GLY A 718 -8.09 -6.16 -34.23
CA GLY A 718 -7.84 -7.04 -35.39
C GLY A 718 -7.75 -8.53 -35.05
N GLY A 719 -7.84 -8.90 -33.76
CA GLY A 719 -7.93 -10.27 -33.27
C GLY A 719 -6.71 -11.17 -33.53
N HIS A 720 -5.68 -10.66 -34.19
CA HIS A 720 -4.45 -11.40 -34.46
C HIS A 720 -3.49 -11.35 -33.28
N VAL A 721 -2.79 -12.46 -33.07
CA VAL A 721 -1.96 -12.69 -31.89
C VAL A 721 -0.59 -13.19 -32.32
N ALA A 722 0.47 -12.65 -31.73
CA ALA A 722 1.81 -13.18 -31.93
C ALA A 722 2.55 -13.38 -30.61
N ILE A 723 3.24 -14.52 -30.53
CA ILE A 723 4.09 -14.89 -29.40
C ILE A 723 5.53 -15.02 -29.89
N ALA A 724 6.41 -14.14 -29.42
CA ALA A 724 7.83 -14.21 -29.71
C ALA A 724 8.60 -14.75 -28.50
N GLY A 725 9.60 -15.60 -28.72
CA GLY A 725 10.40 -16.17 -27.62
C GLY A 725 11.55 -17.04 -28.10
N GLY A 726 12.68 -17.03 -27.38
CA GLY A 726 13.81 -17.93 -27.64
C GLY A 726 13.45 -19.42 -27.51
N PRO A 727 14.38 -20.35 -27.82
CA PRO A 727 14.17 -21.78 -27.61
C PRO A 727 13.76 -22.10 -26.15
N GLN A 728 12.88 -23.10 -25.96
CA GLN A 728 12.44 -23.60 -24.64
C GLN A 728 11.73 -22.59 -23.71
N THR A 729 11.31 -21.43 -24.23
CA THR A 729 10.62 -20.39 -23.44
C THR A 729 9.12 -20.63 -23.23
N GLY A 730 8.56 -21.69 -23.82
CA GLY A 730 7.14 -22.05 -23.67
C GLY A 730 6.22 -21.61 -24.82
N LYS A 731 6.73 -21.34 -26.03
CA LYS A 731 5.90 -20.98 -27.21
C LYS A 731 4.84 -22.04 -27.55
N THR A 732 5.25 -23.30 -27.72
CA THR A 732 4.33 -24.41 -28.01
C THR A 732 3.36 -24.67 -26.85
N MET A 733 3.82 -24.50 -25.61
CA MET A 733 2.93 -24.53 -24.43
C MET A 733 1.88 -23.41 -24.51
N ALA A 734 2.27 -22.19 -24.90
CA ALA A 734 1.34 -21.09 -25.07
C ALA A 734 0.31 -21.38 -26.17
N VAL A 735 0.71 -22.00 -27.28
CA VAL A 735 -0.22 -22.48 -28.32
C VAL A 735 -1.25 -23.44 -27.74
N ARG A 736 -0.81 -24.45 -26.97
CA ARG A 736 -1.73 -25.36 -26.27
C ARG A 736 -2.67 -24.61 -25.34
N SER A 737 -2.16 -23.68 -24.55
CA SER A 737 -2.97 -22.86 -23.62
C SER A 737 -3.99 -21.99 -24.34
N ILE A 738 -3.64 -21.37 -25.47
CA ILE A 738 -4.59 -20.58 -26.28
C ILE A 738 -5.71 -21.48 -26.80
N VAL A 739 -5.35 -22.60 -27.44
CA VAL A 739 -6.35 -23.51 -28.02
C VAL A 739 -7.24 -24.11 -26.93
N ALA A 740 -6.69 -24.49 -25.79
CA ALA A 740 -7.44 -25.03 -24.66
C ALA A 740 -8.40 -24.00 -24.03
N THR A 741 -7.96 -22.76 -23.82
CA THR A 741 -8.77 -21.70 -23.19
C THR A 741 -9.86 -21.14 -24.10
N HIS A 742 -9.76 -21.33 -25.42
CA HIS A 742 -10.71 -20.83 -26.42
C HIS A 742 -11.64 -21.90 -26.98
N MET A 743 -11.95 -22.92 -26.17
CA MET A 743 -12.92 -23.96 -26.50
C MET A 743 -14.36 -23.40 -26.44
N ARG A 744 -14.77 -22.67 -27.49
CA ARG A 744 -16.10 -22.07 -27.64
C ARG A 744 -16.87 -22.69 -28.80
N ALA A 745 -18.18 -22.85 -28.63
CA ALA A 745 -19.06 -23.34 -29.69
C ALA A 745 -18.99 -22.42 -30.94
N GLY A 746 -18.83 -23.02 -32.12
CA GLY A 746 -18.81 -22.30 -33.39
C GLY A 746 -17.45 -21.73 -33.82
N LEU A 747 -16.40 -21.79 -32.98
CA LEU A 747 -15.03 -21.48 -33.40
C LEU A 747 -14.35 -22.75 -33.95
N ALA A 748 -13.87 -22.68 -35.18
CA ALA A 748 -13.03 -23.74 -35.74
C ALA A 748 -11.55 -23.36 -35.67
N VAL A 749 -10.71 -24.26 -35.16
CA VAL A 749 -9.28 -24.04 -35.01
C VAL A 749 -8.50 -24.91 -35.99
N TYR A 750 -7.62 -24.29 -36.76
CA TYR A 750 -6.66 -24.99 -37.62
C TYR A 750 -5.26 -24.73 -37.10
N VAL A 751 -4.43 -25.78 -37.00
CA VAL A 751 -3.10 -25.66 -36.41
C VAL A 751 -2.04 -26.16 -37.38
N ILE A 752 -1.03 -25.34 -37.64
CA ILE A 752 0.19 -25.70 -38.37
C ILE A 752 1.32 -25.70 -37.35
N GLY A 753 1.80 -26.88 -36.97
CA GLY A 753 2.79 -27.07 -35.91
C GLY A 753 2.91 -28.53 -35.47
N ASP A 754 3.96 -28.84 -34.69
CA ASP A 754 4.23 -30.20 -34.20
C ASP A 754 3.48 -30.48 -32.88
N VAL A 755 2.14 -30.42 -32.93
CA VAL A 755 1.21 -30.57 -31.78
C VAL A 755 0.00 -31.45 -32.12
N PRO A 756 0.20 -32.70 -32.55
CA PRO A 756 -0.87 -33.59 -33.02
C PRO A 756 -1.96 -33.84 -31.97
N GLU A 757 -1.62 -33.78 -30.68
CA GLU A 757 -2.55 -33.98 -29.58
C GLU A 757 -3.73 -33.00 -29.58
N LEU A 758 -3.58 -31.80 -30.17
CA LEU A 758 -4.66 -30.81 -30.25
C LEU A 758 -5.81 -31.27 -31.13
N GLU A 759 -5.58 -32.19 -32.08
CA GLU A 759 -6.62 -32.70 -32.97
C GLU A 759 -7.71 -33.49 -32.22
N ALA A 760 -7.43 -33.96 -31.00
CA ALA A 760 -8.42 -34.62 -30.15
C ALA A 760 -9.54 -33.66 -29.67
N LEU A 761 -9.29 -32.35 -29.62
CA LEU A 761 -10.26 -31.36 -29.16
C LEU A 761 -11.39 -31.16 -30.18
N PRO A 762 -12.65 -30.98 -29.75
CA PRO A 762 -13.79 -30.92 -30.65
C PRO A 762 -13.81 -29.67 -31.54
N HIS A 763 -13.27 -28.54 -31.08
CA HIS A 763 -13.21 -27.30 -31.86
C HIS A 763 -12.01 -27.23 -32.82
N VAL A 764 -11.10 -28.20 -32.79
CA VAL A 764 -9.94 -28.26 -33.70
C VAL A 764 -10.33 -29.01 -34.97
N ALA A 765 -10.39 -28.31 -36.09
CA ALA A 765 -10.78 -28.88 -37.38
C ALA A 765 -9.66 -29.72 -38.01
N GLY A 766 -8.40 -29.31 -37.84
CA GLY A 766 -7.26 -30.10 -38.33
C GLY A 766 -5.92 -29.57 -37.84
N VAL A 767 -4.96 -30.49 -37.67
CA VAL A 767 -3.57 -30.19 -37.31
C VAL A 767 -2.64 -30.70 -38.41
N ALA A 768 -1.67 -29.90 -38.83
CA ALA A 768 -0.62 -30.30 -39.77
C ALA A 768 0.76 -30.04 -39.18
N SER A 769 1.64 -31.04 -39.24
CA SER A 769 3.06 -30.83 -38.94
C SER A 769 3.70 -30.01 -40.07
N MET A 770 4.68 -29.17 -39.75
CA MET A 770 5.46 -28.41 -40.75
C MET A 770 6.17 -29.31 -41.77
N LYS A 771 6.33 -30.61 -41.48
CA LYS A 771 6.91 -31.60 -42.40
C LYS A 771 5.90 -32.13 -43.42
N ASP A 772 4.60 -32.00 -43.14
CA ASP A 772 3.50 -32.42 -44.01
C ASP A 772 3.07 -31.24 -44.88
N ALA A 773 3.82 -31.04 -45.98
CA ALA A 773 3.59 -29.93 -46.90
C ALA A 773 2.20 -29.97 -47.55
N GLU A 774 1.65 -31.17 -47.80
CA GLU A 774 0.33 -31.34 -48.42
C GLU A 774 -0.78 -30.87 -47.46
N ARG A 775 -0.78 -31.39 -46.23
CA ARG A 775 -1.79 -31.02 -45.22
C ARG A 775 -1.65 -29.57 -44.78
N THR A 776 -0.42 -29.06 -44.67
CA THR A 776 -0.15 -27.65 -44.35
C THR A 776 -0.74 -26.72 -45.41
N ARG A 777 -0.46 -26.98 -46.69
CA ARG A 777 -1.04 -26.22 -47.79
C ARG A 777 -2.56 -26.32 -47.80
N ARG A 778 -3.10 -27.51 -47.55
CA ARG A 778 -4.55 -27.74 -47.49
C ARG A 778 -5.23 -26.90 -46.40
N ILE A 779 -4.63 -26.79 -45.21
CA ILE A 779 -5.13 -25.91 -44.15
C ILE A 779 -5.17 -24.46 -44.62
N VAL A 780 -4.09 -23.98 -45.24
CA VAL A 780 -4.01 -22.59 -45.74
C VAL A 780 -5.06 -22.33 -46.83
N ASP A 781 -5.23 -23.26 -47.77
CA ASP A 781 -6.23 -23.15 -48.84
C ASP A 781 -7.67 -23.15 -48.28
N GLU A 782 -7.97 -24.02 -47.31
CA GLU A 782 -9.28 -24.07 -46.64
C GLU A 782 -9.60 -22.75 -45.92
N VAL A 783 -8.65 -22.26 -45.10
CA VAL A 783 -8.85 -21.01 -44.36
C VAL A 783 -8.93 -19.81 -45.30
N THR A 784 -8.17 -19.81 -46.40
CA THR A 784 -8.27 -18.77 -47.43
C THR A 784 -9.64 -18.79 -48.10
N GLY A 785 -10.23 -19.97 -48.33
CA GLY A 785 -11.58 -20.11 -48.87
C GLY A 785 -12.66 -19.52 -47.96
N PHE A 786 -12.43 -19.47 -46.65
CA PHE A 786 -13.36 -18.83 -45.70
C PHE A 786 -13.31 -17.30 -45.71
N LEU A 787 -12.35 -16.68 -46.40
CA LEU A 787 -12.38 -15.23 -46.64
C LEU A 787 -13.60 -14.84 -47.48
N ASP A 788 -13.99 -15.70 -48.43
CA ASP A 788 -15.17 -15.50 -49.27
C ASP A 788 -16.47 -16.00 -48.59
N HIS A 789 -16.34 -16.84 -47.56
CA HIS A 789 -17.43 -17.42 -46.78
C HIS A 789 -17.18 -17.26 -45.27
N PRO A 790 -17.51 -16.08 -44.70
CA PRO A 790 -17.14 -15.73 -43.33
C PRO A 790 -17.61 -16.74 -42.29
N ARG A 791 -16.69 -17.21 -41.45
CA ARG A 791 -16.96 -18.07 -40.30
C ARG A 791 -15.91 -17.85 -39.21
N PRO A 792 -16.27 -17.98 -37.93
CA PRO A 792 -15.30 -17.83 -36.83
C PRO A 792 -14.21 -18.89 -36.92
N VAL A 793 -12.98 -18.47 -37.23
CA VAL A 793 -11.83 -19.36 -37.42
C VAL A 793 -10.61 -18.81 -36.69
N MET A 794 -9.84 -19.69 -36.07
CA MET A 794 -8.52 -19.39 -35.53
C MET A 794 -7.47 -20.24 -36.24
N LEU A 795 -6.62 -19.61 -37.04
CA LEU A 795 -5.47 -20.25 -37.68
C LEU A 795 -4.24 -20.05 -36.81
N VAL A 796 -3.72 -21.14 -36.26
CA VAL A 796 -2.53 -21.15 -35.41
C VAL A 796 -1.32 -21.65 -36.19
N VAL A 797 -0.24 -20.89 -36.17
CA VAL A 797 1.05 -21.25 -36.79
C VAL A 797 2.13 -21.28 -35.70
N ASP A 798 2.50 -22.48 -35.24
CA ASP A 798 3.62 -22.65 -34.31
C ASP A 798 4.94 -22.72 -35.09
N GLY A 799 5.64 -21.58 -35.17
CA GLY A 799 6.95 -21.47 -35.81
C GLY A 799 6.92 -20.80 -37.19
N TRP A 800 6.52 -19.53 -37.25
CA TRP A 800 6.47 -18.72 -38.48
C TRP A 800 7.76 -18.76 -39.33
N HIS A 801 8.91 -18.75 -38.66
CA HIS A 801 10.25 -18.81 -39.27
C HIS A 801 10.53 -20.11 -40.05
N ALA A 802 9.80 -21.19 -39.77
CA ALA A 802 9.96 -22.49 -40.42
C ALA A 802 9.01 -22.70 -41.61
N LEU A 803 8.10 -21.75 -41.87
CA LEU A 803 7.18 -21.82 -43.00
C LEU A 803 7.89 -21.60 -44.34
N ASP A 804 7.46 -22.37 -45.34
CA ASP A 804 7.83 -22.19 -46.75
C ASP A 804 7.42 -20.80 -47.27
N GLU A 805 8.25 -20.18 -48.12
CA GLU A 805 8.04 -18.81 -48.62
C GLU A 805 6.75 -18.68 -49.43
N ASP A 806 6.35 -19.73 -50.15
CA ASP A 806 5.16 -19.80 -50.99
C ASP A 806 3.83 -19.80 -50.20
N LEU A 807 3.87 -20.10 -48.89
CA LEU A 807 2.70 -19.99 -48.02
C LEU A 807 2.54 -18.60 -47.38
N ARG A 808 3.58 -17.75 -47.44
CA ARG A 808 3.57 -16.46 -46.74
C ARG A 808 2.63 -15.43 -47.38
N GLU A 809 2.45 -15.49 -48.69
CA GLU A 809 1.55 -14.58 -49.41
C GLU A 809 0.08 -14.87 -49.09
N PRO A 810 -0.42 -16.13 -49.16
CA PRO A 810 -1.74 -16.48 -48.64
C PRO A 810 -1.94 -16.11 -47.17
N LEU A 811 -0.96 -16.38 -46.30
CA LEU A 811 -1.05 -16.03 -44.88
C LEU A 811 -1.07 -14.52 -44.65
N ALA A 812 -0.37 -13.73 -45.47
CA ALA A 812 -0.44 -12.27 -45.42
C ALA A 812 -1.80 -11.75 -45.86
N ARG A 813 -2.44 -12.40 -46.85
CA ARG A 813 -3.82 -12.10 -47.23
C ARG A 813 -4.79 -12.41 -46.08
N ILE A 814 -4.67 -13.57 -45.43
CA ILE A 814 -5.45 -13.91 -44.23
C ILE A 814 -5.23 -12.88 -43.12
N ALA A 815 -4.00 -12.41 -42.92
CA ALA A 815 -3.72 -11.39 -41.91
C ALA A 815 -4.36 -10.02 -42.23
N SER A 816 -4.59 -9.71 -43.51
CA SER A 816 -5.13 -8.43 -43.96
C SER A 816 -6.65 -8.43 -44.11
N GLU A 817 -7.23 -9.50 -44.66
CA GLU A 817 -8.66 -9.63 -44.96
C GLU A 817 -9.42 -10.47 -43.90
N GLY A 818 -8.70 -11.27 -43.12
CA GLY A 818 -9.27 -12.23 -42.18
C GLY A 818 -10.12 -11.64 -41.06
N PRO A 819 -9.74 -10.53 -40.40
CA PRO A 819 -10.53 -9.97 -39.30
C PRO A 819 -11.98 -9.64 -39.69
N ASP A 820 -12.20 -9.13 -40.91
CA ASP A 820 -13.54 -8.82 -41.45
C ASP A 820 -14.37 -10.09 -41.70
N ALA A 821 -13.72 -11.22 -41.98
CA ALA A 821 -14.33 -12.52 -42.18
C ALA A 821 -14.47 -13.36 -40.88
N GLY A 822 -14.05 -12.82 -39.72
CA GLY A 822 -14.02 -13.54 -38.45
C GLY A 822 -12.88 -14.56 -38.33
N ILE A 823 -11.82 -14.39 -39.13
CA ILE A 823 -10.65 -15.26 -39.16
C ILE A 823 -9.50 -14.58 -38.42
N HIS A 824 -8.95 -15.26 -37.43
CA HIS A 824 -7.88 -14.75 -36.58
C HIS A 824 -6.60 -15.58 -36.74
N LEU A 825 -5.49 -14.89 -36.98
CA LEU A 825 -4.17 -15.49 -37.11
C LEU A 825 -3.43 -15.43 -35.77
N VAL A 826 -3.00 -16.60 -35.26
CA VAL A 826 -2.16 -16.75 -34.07
C VAL A 826 -0.82 -17.32 -34.49
N VAL A 827 0.27 -16.58 -34.29
CA VAL A 827 1.60 -17.01 -34.75
C VAL A 827 2.60 -17.09 -33.60
N THR A 828 3.49 -18.07 -33.62
CA THR A 828 4.68 -18.06 -32.78
C THR A 828 5.93 -17.84 -33.61
N THR A 829 6.90 -17.12 -33.05
CA THR A 829 8.19 -16.88 -33.71
C THR A 829 9.34 -16.87 -32.70
N GLN A 830 10.56 -17.12 -33.16
CA GLN A 830 11.74 -16.97 -32.30
C GLN A 830 12.17 -15.50 -32.15
N ARG A 831 11.99 -14.72 -33.21
CA ARG A 831 12.37 -13.31 -33.31
C ARG A 831 11.30 -12.55 -34.08
N TRP A 832 11.06 -11.30 -33.71
CA TRP A 832 10.08 -10.46 -34.41
C TRP A 832 10.47 -10.15 -35.86
N SER A 833 11.77 -10.11 -36.16
CA SER A 833 12.29 -9.88 -37.51
C SER A 833 11.95 -10.98 -38.52
N ALA A 834 11.57 -12.18 -38.05
CA ALA A 834 11.13 -13.25 -38.93
C ALA A 834 9.75 -13.00 -39.55
N ILE A 835 8.92 -12.16 -38.91
CA ILE A 835 7.61 -11.76 -39.45
C ILE A 835 7.82 -10.47 -40.24
N ARG A 836 7.45 -10.49 -41.52
CA ARG A 836 7.55 -9.31 -42.38
C ARG A 836 6.62 -8.18 -41.87
N PRO A 837 6.99 -6.89 -42.02
CA PRO A 837 6.21 -5.77 -41.50
C PRO A 837 4.74 -5.76 -41.92
N ASN A 838 4.45 -6.17 -43.16
CA ASN A 838 3.08 -6.24 -43.69
C ASN A 838 2.15 -7.18 -42.91
N VAL A 839 2.67 -8.18 -42.20
CA VAL A 839 1.89 -9.07 -41.32
C VAL A 839 2.07 -8.67 -39.86
N ARG A 840 3.31 -8.38 -39.45
CA ARG A 840 3.66 -8.05 -38.07
C ARG A 840 2.90 -6.83 -37.55
N ASP A 841 2.74 -5.81 -38.39
CA ASP A 841 2.14 -4.54 -37.98
C ASP A 841 0.60 -4.65 -37.89
N LEU A 842 0.00 -5.67 -38.52
CA LEU A 842 -1.43 -6.03 -38.41
C LEU A 842 -1.77 -6.81 -37.13
N ILE A 843 -0.76 -7.36 -36.45
CA ILE A 843 -0.96 -8.11 -35.21
C ILE A 843 -1.14 -7.13 -34.04
N GLY A 844 -2.36 -7.05 -33.49
CA GLY A 844 -2.68 -6.20 -32.35
C GLY A 844 -2.13 -6.72 -31.03
N THR A 845 -2.30 -8.02 -30.75
CA THR A 845 -1.90 -8.61 -29.47
C THR A 845 -0.52 -9.28 -29.57
N ARG A 846 0.47 -8.72 -28.88
CA ARG A 846 1.86 -9.20 -28.90
C ARG A 846 2.32 -9.62 -27.51
N VAL A 847 2.68 -10.89 -27.34
CA VAL A 847 3.26 -11.41 -26.10
C VAL A 847 4.73 -11.76 -26.34
N GLU A 848 5.63 -11.15 -25.59
CA GLU A 848 7.06 -11.45 -25.67
C GLU A 848 7.47 -12.32 -24.50
N LEU A 849 7.71 -13.61 -24.76
CA LEU A 849 8.46 -14.44 -23.84
C LEU A 849 9.94 -14.02 -23.83
N ARG A 850 10.76 -14.61 -22.98
CA ARG A 850 12.20 -14.31 -22.93
C ARG A 850 12.83 -14.46 -24.32
N LEU A 851 13.39 -13.37 -24.87
CA LEU A 851 14.08 -13.40 -26.15
C LEU A 851 15.53 -13.84 -25.99
N THR A 852 16.12 -14.42 -27.04
CA THR A 852 17.55 -14.77 -27.06
C THR A 852 18.41 -13.51 -26.97
N GLU A 853 18.01 -12.46 -27.69
CA GLU A 853 18.66 -11.15 -27.66
C GLU A 853 17.62 -10.11 -27.21
N PRO A 854 17.78 -9.48 -26.04
CA PRO A 854 16.86 -8.44 -25.57
C PRO A 854 16.71 -7.24 -26.52
N MET A 855 17.69 -7.03 -27.40
CA MET A 855 17.66 -6.01 -28.45
C MET A 855 16.53 -6.21 -29.46
N ASP A 856 16.10 -7.45 -29.67
CA ASP A 856 15.04 -7.78 -30.62
C ASP A 856 13.64 -7.46 -30.05
N SER A 857 13.54 -7.02 -28.79
CA SER A 857 12.27 -6.65 -28.15
C SER A 857 11.64 -5.43 -28.82
N LEU A 858 10.35 -5.55 -29.12
CA LEU A 858 9.49 -4.45 -29.57
C LEU A 858 8.79 -3.74 -28.41
N ILE A 859 8.79 -4.35 -27.22
CA ILE A 859 8.09 -3.83 -26.04
C ILE A 859 9.05 -3.01 -25.17
N ASN A 860 10.04 -3.64 -24.56
CA ASN A 860 10.99 -2.95 -23.67
C ASN A 860 12.27 -3.78 -23.50
N ARG A 861 13.35 -3.33 -24.15
CA ARG A 861 14.69 -3.94 -24.08
C ARG A 861 15.18 -4.14 -22.64
N LYS A 862 15.06 -3.13 -21.77
CA LYS A 862 15.58 -3.19 -20.40
C LYS A 862 14.80 -4.20 -19.55
N HIS A 863 13.48 -4.30 -19.74
CA HIS A 863 12.68 -5.32 -19.06
C HIS A 863 13.01 -6.71 -19.57
N GLN A 864 13.23 -6.88 -20.88
CA GLN A 864 13.67 -8.16 -21.44
C GLN A 864 15.03 -8.61 -20.93
N GLU A 865 15.98 -7.70 -20.64
CA GLU A 865 17.26 -8.07 -20.01
C GLU A 865 17.07 -8.70 -18.63
N LYS A 866 16.10 -8.22 -17.84
CA LYS A 866 15.80 -8.65 -16.47
C LYS A 866 14.81 -9.82 -16.37
N LEU A 867 14.07 -10.14 -17.44
CA LEU A 867 12.98 -11.13 -17.39
C LEU A 867 13.49 -12.55 -17.05
N PRO A 868 12.93 -13.27 -16.06
CA PRO A 868 13.39 -14.62 -15.72
C PRO A 868 13.30 -15.61 -16.90
N ALA A 869 14.22 -16.57 -16.96
CA ALA A 869 14.25 -17.61 -18.01
C ALA A 869 13.25 -18.76 -17.76
N THR A 870 12.14 -18.48 -17.09
CA THR A 870 11.10 -19.45 -16.76
C THR A 870 10.13 -19.64 -17.94
N PRO A 871 9.78 -20.87 -18.34
CA PRO A 871 8.81 -21.08 -19.41
C PRO A 871 7.45 -20.43 -19.13
N GLY A 872 6.89 -19.75 -20.13
CA GLY A 872 5.64 -18.99 -19.99
C GLY A 872 5.80 -17.61 -19.36
N ARG A 873 6.98 -17.25 -18.85
CA ARG A 873 7.28 -15.90 -18.39
C ARG A 873 7.45 -14.97 -19.59
N GLY A 874 6.73 -13.86 -19.59
CA GLY A 874 6.74 -12.91 -20.70
C GLY A 874 6.38 -11.48 -20.31
N LEU A 875 6.29 -10.63 -21.33
CA LEU A 875 5.81 -9.26 -21.30
C LEU A 875 4.56 -9.15 -22.17
N THR A 876 3.57 -8.44 -21.65
CA THR A 876 2.36 -8.00 -22.37
C THR A 876 2.66 -6.76 -23.22
N PRO A 877 1.80 -6.38 -24.20
CA PRO A 877 2.00 -5.18 -25.02
C PRO A 877 2.24 -3.89 -24.21
N ASP A 878 1.65 -3.80 -23.02
CA ASP A 878 1.79 -2.67 -22.10
C ASP A 878 3.12 -2.68 -21.32
N GLY A 879 4.01 -3.65 -21.57
CA GLY A 879 5.27 -3.81 -20.84
C GLY A 879 5.15 -4.46 -19.46
N LYS A 880 3.98 -5.00 -19.10
CA LYS A 880 3.74 -5.68 -17.82
C LYS A 880 4.17 -7.13 -17.89
N THR A 881 4.73 -7.64 -16.80
CA THR A 881 5.12 -9.05 -16.69
C THR A 881 3.89 -9.95 -16.61
N VAL A 882 3.91 -11.05 -17.37
CA VAL A 882 2.87 -12.07 -17.37
C VAL A 882 3.49 -13.46 -17.17
N GLN A 883 2.77 -14.33 -16.47
CA GLN A 883 3.02 -15.76 -16.46
C GLN A 883 1.88 -16.45 -17.22
N LEU A 884 2.20 -17.08 -18.34
CA LEU A 884 1.23 -17.86 -19.10
C LEU A 884 0.90 -19.18 -18.38
N VAL A 885 -0.32 -19.65 -18.60
CA VAL A 885 -0.80 -20.93 -18.12
C VAL A 885 0.03 -22.05 -18.73
N PHE A 886 0.43 -23.00 -17.88
CA PHE A 886 1.08 -24.23 -18.26
C PHE A 886 0.03 -25.24 -18.73
N THR A 887 0.17 -25.68 -19.99
CA THR A 887 -0.66 -26.71 -20.59
C THR A 887 0.23 -27.79 -21.22
N SER A 888 0.04 -29.02 -20.75
CA SER A 888 0.70 -30.23 -21.23
C SER A 888 -0.20 -31.01 -22.21
N GLY A 889 0.36 -32.03 -22.87
CA GLY A 889 -0.45 -32.91 -23.72
C GLY A 889 -1.47 -33.75 -22.93
N GLU A 890 -1.18 -34.08 -21.67
CA GLU A 890 -2.10 -34.79 -20.79
C GLU A 890 -3.33 -33.94 -20.45
N ASP A 891 -3.14 -32.62 -20.25
CA ASP A 891 -4.24 -31.68 -20.03
C ASP A 891 -5.17 -31.62 -21.26
N ILE A 892 -4.60 -31.63 -22.47
CA ILE A 892 -5.36 -31.65 -23.72
C ILE A 892 -6.17 -32.95 -23.86
N ALA A 893 -5.56 -34.10 -23.55
CA ALA A 893 -6.25 -35.38 -23.57
C ALA A 893 -7.41 -35.44 -22.56
N HIS A 894 -7.20 -34.87 -21.36
CA HIS A 894 -8.24 -34.76 -20.34
C HIS A 894 -9.40 -33.86 -20.79
N LEU A 895 -9.09 -32.70 -21.38
CA LEU A 895 -10.11 -31.80 -21.94
C LEU A 895 -10.89 -32.45 -23.07
N ALA A 896 -10.22 -33.15 -23.99
CA ALA A 896 -10.89 -33.87 -25.07
C ALA A 896 -11.85 -34.95 -24.53
N ALA A 897 -11.48 -35.64 -23.45
CA ALA A 897 -12.31 -36.69 -22.84
C ALA A 897 -13.51 -36.14 -22.03
N THR A 898 -13.43 -34.89 -21.56
CA THR A 898 -14.46 -34.25 -20.72
C THR A 898 -15.32 -33.23 -21.48
N ALA A 899 -14.98 -32.97 -22.75
CA ALA A 899 -15.68 -32.04 -23.61
C ALA A 899 -17.12 -32.49 -23.94
N ASP A 900 -18.08 -31.60 -23.69
CA ASP A 900 -19.50 -31.80 -24.04
C ASP A 900 -19.89 -31.10 -25.37
N GLN A 901 -18.93 -30.54 -26.10
CA GLN A 901 -19.17 -29.81 -27.35
C GLN A 901 -19.17 -30.75 -28.55
N ALA A 902 -20.10 -30.52 -29.49
CA ALA A 902 -20.11 -31.22 -30.76
C ALA A 902 -18.83 -30.87 -31.57
N PRO A 903 -18.12 -31.87 -32.14
CA PRO A 903 -16.95 -31.62 -32.96
C PRO A 903 -17.28 -30.77 -34.19
N VAL A 904 -16.38 -29.86 -34.56
CA VAL A 904 -16.46 -29.09 -35.80
C VAL A 904 -16.18 -29.98 -37.01
N GLU A 905 -16.58 -29.52 -38.20
CA GLU A 905 -16.24 -30.20 -39.44
C GLU A 905 -14.72 -30.32 -39.59
N ARG A 906 -14.25 -31.55 -39.75
CA ARG A 906 -12.81 -31.85 -39.87
C ARG A 906 -12.27 -31.40 -41.22
N LEU A 907 -10.98 -31.08 -41.25
CA LEU A 907 -10.26 -30.72 -42.46
C LEU A 907 -10.43 -31.81 -43.52
N ARG A 908 -11.01 -31.45 -44.66
CA ARG A 908 -11.09 -32.36 -45.81
C ARG A 908 -9.69 -32.51 -46.40
N VAL A 909 -9.17 -33.72 -46.41
CA VAL A 909 -7.89 -34.06 -47.04
C VAL A 909 -8.15 -34.76 -48.37
N LEU A 910 -7.18 -34.70 -49.28
CA LEU A 910 -7.26 -35.47 -50.52
C LEU A 910 -7.32 -36.98 -50.17
N PRO A 911 -8.27 -37.72 -50.75
CA PRO A 911 -8.43 -39.15 -50.47
C PRO A 911 -7.21 -39.95 -50.93
N ASP A 912 -6.98 -41.11 -50.31
CA ASP A 912 -5.86 -42.00 -50.67
C ASP A 912 -6.05 -42.65 -52.06
N ALA A 913 -7.31 -42.94 -52.40
CA ALA A 913 -7.70 -43.48 -53.71
C ALA A 913 -9.05 -42.88 -54.14
N VAL A 914 -9.25 -42.72 -55.44
CA VAL A 914 -10.49 -42.22 -56.03
C VAL A 914 -10.95 -43.22 -57.08
N ASP A 915 -12.18 -43.71 -56.96
CA ASP A 915 -12.75 -44.61 -57.95
C ASP A 915 -13.09 -43.85 -59.24
N THR A 916 -12.61 -44.35 -60.38
CA THR A 916 -12.87 -43.75 -61.71
C THR A 916 -14.37 -43.61 -61.98
N HIS A 917 -15.18 -44.62 -61.66
CA HIS A 917 -16.61 -44.61 -61.97
C HIS A 917 -17.38 -43.51 -61.24
N SER A 918 -16.90 -43.08 -60.06
CA SER A 918 -17.52 -42.01 -59.28
C SER A 918 -17.38 -40.62 -59.92
N LEU A 919 -16.44 -40.45 -60.86
CA LEU A 919 -16.13 -39.17 -61.50
C LEU A 919 -16.63 -39.02 -62.93
N LEU A 920 -17.16 -40.09 -63.55
CA LEU A 920 -17.57 -40.08 -64.95
C LEU A 920 -18.80 -39.16 -65.16
N ASP A 921 -18.65 -38.14 -66.01
CA ASP A 921 -19.76 -37.23 -66.39
C ASP A 921 -20.31 -37.51 -67.80
N GLY A 922 -19.72 -38.47 -68.52
CA GLY A 922 -20.09 -38.87 -69.88
C GLY A 922 -19.67 -37.89 -70.97
N GLN A 923 -18.93 -36.83 -70.65
CA GLN A 923 -18.55 -35.78 -71.60
C GLN A 923 -17.05 -35.47 -71.59
N ARG A 924 -16.38 -35.56 -70.43
CA ARG A 924 -14.98 -35.18 -70.26
C ARG A 924 -14.20 -36.24 -69.50
N ILE A 925 -12.88 -36.24 -69.69
CA ILE A 925 -11.97 -37.11 -68.95
C ILE A 925 -11.76 -36.51 -67.55
N PRO A 926 -12.09 -37.23 -66.46
CA PRO A 926 -11.75 -36.78 -65.11
C PRO A 926 -10.24 -36.89 -64.88
N LEU A 927 -9.63 -35.78 -64.51
CA LEU A 927 -8.23 -35.75 -64.06
C LEU A 927 -8.09 -36.28 -62.63
N GLY A 928 -9.11 -36.12 -61.79
CA GLY A 928 -9.10 -36.59 -60.41
C GLY A 928 -9.90 -35.69 -59.47
N ILE A 929 -9.70 -35.86 -58.16
CA ILE A 929 -10.22 -34.93 -57.15
C ILE A 929 -9.08 -34.02 -56.68
N GLY A 930 -9.30 -32.72 -56.62
CA GLY A 930 -8.31 -31.81 -56.03
C GLY A 930 -8.64 -30.33 -56.20
N GLY A 931 -7.58 -29.52 -56.27
CA GLY A 931 -7.70 -28.06 -56.18
C GLY A 931 -8.09 -27.57 -54.77
N PRO A 932 -8.34 -26.27 -54.59
CA PRO A 932 -8.59 -25.68 -53.27
C PRO A 932 -9.83 -26.22 -52.55
N ALA A 933 -10.85 -26.67 -53.31
CA ALA A 933 -12.12 -27.16 -52.79
C ALA A 933 -12.21 -28.70 -52.68
N LEU A 934 -11.22 -29.45 -53.18
CA LEU A 934 -11.25 -30.90 -53.32
C LEU A 934 -12.46 -31.41 -54.12
N GLU A 935 -12.67 -30.80 -55.29
CA GLU A 935 -13.75 -31.16 -56.22
C GLU A 935 -13.19 -31.95 -57.42
N PRO A 936 -14.06 -32.64 -58.19
CA PRO A 936 -13.67 -33.27 -59.44
C PRO A 936 -13.08 -32.26 -60.44
N VAL A 937 -11.85 -32.50 -60.86
CA VAL A 937 -11.16 -31.76 -61.91
C VAL A 937 -11.28 -32.53 -63.22
N TYR A 938 -11.76 -31.86 -64.27
CA TYR A 938 -11.94 -32.44 -65.59
C TYR A 938 -10.96 -31.84 -66.60
N SER A 939 -10.53 -32.62 -67.57
CA SER A 939 -9.65 -32.13 -68.63
C SER A 939 -10.38 -31.15 -69.53
N SER A 940 -9.63 -30.15 -70.02
CA SER A 940 -10.07 -29.13 -70.95
C SER A 940 -9.59 -29.37 -72.40
N GLY A 941 -8.80 -30.43 -72.65
CA GLY A 941 -8.25 -30.69 -73.98
C GLY A 941 -7.27 -31.86 -74.03
N HIS A 942 -6.00 -31.56 -74.31
CA HIS A 942 -4.92 -32.56 -74.36
C HIS A 942 -4.34 -32.79 -72.97
N ILE A 943 -3.85 -33.99 -72.69
CA ILE A 943 -3.30 -34.39 -71.39
C ILE A 943 -1.89 -34.93 -71.56
N LEU A 944 -0.96 -34.47 -70.73
CA LEU A 944 0.40 -34.97 -70.65
C LEU A 944 0.71 -35.40 -69.21
N VAL A 945 0.94 -36.70 -69.00
CA VAL A 945 1.28 -37.27 -67.70
C VAL A 945 2.77 -37.58 -67.66
N VAL A 946 3.47 -37.05 -66.65
CA VAL A 946 4.90 -37.26 -66.47
C VAL A 946 5.16 -37.77 -65.07
N GLY A 947 5.89 -38.88 -64.93
CA GLY A 947 6.21 -39.43 -63.62
C GLY A 947 7.21 -40.59 -63.63
N ALA A 948 7.78 -40.89 -62.47
CA ALA A 948 8.72 -41.98 -62.26
C ALA A 948 8.08 -43.37 -62.49
N GLY A 949 8.87 -44.45 -62.39
CA GLY A 949 8.31 -45.81 -62.46
C GLY A 949 7.45 -46.09 -61.23
N GLY A 950 6.28 -46.72 -61.41
CA GLY A 950 5.42 -47.13 -60.29
C GLY A 950 4.54 -46.03 -59.67
N CYS A 951 4.51 -44.81 -60.22
CA CYS A 951 3.71 -43.71 -59.67
C CYS A 951 2.21 -43.73 -60.05
N GLY A 952 1.78 -44.59 -60.98
CA GLY A 952 0.37 -44.69 -61.41
C GLY A 952 0.04 -44.15 -62.80
N LYS A 953 1.02 -43.89 -63.68
CA LYS A 953 0.79 -43.43 -65.06
C LYS A 953 -0.15 -44.33 -65.86
N SER A 954 0.17 -45.62 -65.96
CA SER A 954 -0.67 -46.58 -66.68
C SER A 954 -2.04 -46.73 -66.02
N THR A 955 -2.12 -46.63 -64.68
CA THR A 955 -3.41 -46.59 -63.99
C THR A 955 -4.28 -45.41 -64.46
N PHE A 956 -3.71 -44.20 -64.56
CA PHE A 956 -4.43 -43.05 -65.10
C PHE A 956 -4.83 -43.21 -66.58
N ILE A 957 -3.97 -43.84 -67.41
CA ILE A 957 -4.33 -44.17 -68.79
C ILE A 957 -5.51 -45.14 -68.84
N ALA A 958 -5.55 -46.13 -67.95
CA ALA A 958 -6.71 -47.01 -67.84
C ALA A 958 -7.99 -46.27 -67.43
N SER A 959 -7.90 -45.34 -66.48
CA SER A 959 -9.02 -44.48 -66.08
C SER A 959 -9.49 -43.60 -67.25
N THR A 960 -8.57 -43.12 -68.07
CA THR A 960 -8.88 -42.37 -69.30
C THR A 960 -9.61 -43.24 -70.32
N ILE A 961 -9.16 -44.49 -70.52
CA ILE A 961 -9.82 -45.44 -71.43
C ILE A 961 -11.27 -45.66 -71.00
N ALA A 962 -11.52 -45.93 -69.71
CA ALA A 962 -12.86 -46.08 -69.17
C ALA A 962 -13.72 -44.81 -69.33
N ALA A 963 -13.12 -43.63 -69.18
CA ALA A 963 -13.83 -42.36 -69.40
C ALA A 963 -14.25 -42.15 -70.86
N VAL A 964 -13.38 -42.47 -71.82
CA VAL A 964 -13.69 -42.37 -73.25
C VAL A 964 -14.73 -43.41 -73.67
N GLU A 965 -14.65 -44.63 -73.12
CA GLU A 965 -15.68 -45.67 -73.29
C GLU A 965 -17.06 -45.20 -72.83
N HIS A 966 -17.12 -44.51 -71.69
CA HIS A 966 -18.38 -43.99 -71.14
C HIS A 966 -19.03 -42.87 -71.97
N MET A 967 -18.26 -42.15 -72.81
CA MET A 967 -18.81 -41.14 -73.74
C MET A 967 -19.65 -41.79 -74.86
N GLY A 968 -19.41 -43.07 -75.15
CA GLY A 968 -20.08 -43.83 -76.20
C GLY A 968 -19.51 -43.61 -77.60
N ARG A 969 -19.63 -44.64 -78.45
CA ARG A 969 -18.92 -44.75 -79.73
C ARG A 969 -19.21 -43.64 -80.75
N GLU A 970 -20.43 -43.07 -80.69
CA GLU A 970 -20.87 -42.04 -81.65
C GLU A 970 -20.24 -40.68 -81.31
N ALA A 971 -19.89 -40.47 -80.03
CA ALA A 971 -19.23 -39.26 -79.56
C ALA A 971 -17.70 -39.38 -79.65
N ALA A 972 -17.12 -40.53 -79.27
CA ALA A 972 -15.68 -40.70 -79.17
C ALA A 972 -15.19 -42.08 -79.61
N ARG A 973 -13.99 -42.14 -80.21
CA ARG A 973 -13.23 -43.37 -80.44
C ARG A 973 -11.77 -43.18 -80.06
N MET A 974 -11.09 -44.27 -79.72
CA MET A 974 -9.69 -44.21 -79.26
C MET A 974 -8.72 -44.93 -80.19
N VAL A 975 -7.52 -44.36 -80.36
CA VAL A 975 -6.35 -45.00 -80.95
C VAL A 975 -5.34 -45.18 -79.83
N VAL A 976 -5.05 -46.43 -79.47
CA VAL A 976 -4.20 -46.77 -78.31
C VAL A 976 -2.83 -47.23 -78.79
N LEU A 977 -1.79 -46.48 -78.43
CA LEU A 977 -0.39 -46.82 -78.64
C LEU A 977 0.19 -47.32 -77.31
N ASP A 978 0.41 -48.62 -77.21
CA ASP A 978 0.77 -49.29 -75.96
C ASP A 978 1.91 -50.31 -76.21
N PRO A 979 3.17 -49.85 -76.26
CA PRO A 979 4.33 -50.70 -76.56
C PRO A 979 4.53 -51.86 -75.58
N LYS A 980 4.02 -51.74 -74.35
CA LYS A 980 4.16 -52.76 -73.29
C LYS A 980 2.93 -53.66 -73.11
N ARG A 981 1.83 -53.39 -73.82
CA ARG A 981 0.57 -54.14 -73.74
C ARG A 981 -0.10 -54.07 -72.36
N ALA A 982 0.04 -52.95 -71.65
CA ALA A 982 -0.56 -52.73 -70.33
C ALA A 982 -2.11 -52.59 -70.36
N HIS A 983 -2.67 -52.24 -71.51
CA HIS A 983 -4.09 -51.91 -71.71
C HIS A 983 -4.83 -52.85 -72.67
N LEU A 984 -4.24 -54.01 -73.00
CA LEU A 984 -4.86 -54.96 -73.91
C LEU A 984 -6.18 -55.51 -73.33
N GLY A 985 -7.28 -55.34 -74.08
CA GLY A 985 -8.61 -55.82 -73.70
C GLY A 985 -9.33 -55.01 -72.61
N ARG A 986 -8.87 -53.77 -72.34
CA ARG A 986 -9.51 -52.89 -71.34
C ARG A 986 -10.72 -52.10 -71.83
N ALA A 987 -10.90 -51.96 -73.14
CA ALA A 987 -12.05 -51.28 -73.75
C ALA A 987 -12.75 -52.23 -74.72
N ASP A 988 -14.04 -52.03 -74.91
CA ASP A 988 -14.83 -52.73 -75.92
C ASP A 988 -14.25 -52.54 -77.33
N GLU A 989 -14.30 -53.61 -78.14
CA GLU A 989 -13.67 -53.63 -79.48
C GLU A 989 -14.24 -52.58 -80.44
N ASP A 990 -15.47 -52.10 -80.21
CA ASP A 990 -16.12 -51.08 -81.04
C ASP A 990 -15.61 -49.66 -80.75
N MET A 991 -15.17 -49.39 -79.51
CA MET A 991 -14.58 -48.11 -79.10
C MET A 991 -13.17 -47.89 -79.64
N VAL A 992 -12.41 -48.97 -79.87
CA VAL A 992 -11.01 -48.91 -80.28
C VAL A 992 -10.88 -48.87 -81.81
N ALA A 993 -10.46 -47.72 -82.36
CA ALA A 993 -10.22 -47.55 -83.79
C ALA A 993 -8.94 -48.24 -84.28
N ALA A 994 -7.88 -48.22 -83.46
CA ALA A 994 -6.66 -48.98 -83.70
C ALA A 994 -5.92 -49.20 -82.37
N TYR A 995 -5.46 -50.44 -82.14
CA TYR A 995 -4.59 -50.79 -81.02
C TYR A 995 -3.22 -51.20 -81.57
N ALA A 996 -2.15 -50.59 -81.08
CA ALA A 996 -0.81 -50.79 -81.60
C ALA A 996 0.22 -51.01 -80.49
N ALA A 997 0.81 -52.20 -80.47
CA ALA A 997 1.80 -52.63 -79.47
C ALA A 997 3.20 -52.93 -80.04
N SER A 998 3.42 -52.71 -81.33
CA SER A 998 4.73 -52.89 -81.98
C SER A 998 5.07 -51.65 -82.80
N THR A 999 6.35 -51.36 -83.02
CA THR A 999 6.79 -50.16 -83.77
C THR A 999 6.15 -50.07 -85.17
N SER A 1000 5.98 -51.19 -85.87
CA SER A 1000 5.31 -51.24 -87.18
C SER A 1000 3.82 -50.93 -87.07
N ALA A 1001 3.12 -51.54 -86.10
CA ALA A 1001 1.70 -51.28 -85.86
C ALA A 1001 1.46 -49.82 -85.41
N ILE A 1002 2.36 -49.26 -84.59
CA ILE A 1002 2.29 -47.88 -84.11
C ILE A 1002 2.44 -46.91 -85.27
N THR A 1003 3.43 -47.14 -86.15
CA THR A 1003 3.62 -46.34 -87.36
C THR A 1003 2.41 -46.41 -88.28
N GLN A 1004 1.80 -47.58 -88.43
CA GLN A 1004 0.61 -47.75 -89.27
C GLN A 1004 -0.63 -47.09 -88.65
N ALA A 1005 -0.85 -47.23 -87.34
CA ALA A 1005 -1.95 -46.61 -86.62
C ALA A 1005 -1.86 -45.08 -86.68
N ALA A 1006 -0.67 -44.53 -86.43
CA ALA A 1006 -0.42 -43.09 -86.51
C ALA A 1006 -0.63 -42.53 -87.92
N LYS A 1007 -0.17 -43.23 -88.96
CA LYS A 1007 -0.44 -42.85 -90.36
C LYS A 1007 -1.94 -42.89 -90.69
N SER A 1008 -2.65 -43.94 -90.26
CA SER A 1008 -4.09 -44.08 -90.52
C SER A 1008 -4.91 -43.01 -89.80
N LEU A 1009 -4.52 -42.68 -88.57
CA LEU A 1009 -5.10 -41.57 -87.81
C LEU A 1009 -4.85 -40.24 -88.53
N ALA A 1010 -3.61 -39.97 -88.94
CA ALA A 1010 -3.26 -38.75 -89.67
C ALA A 1010 -4.06 -38.59 -90.97
N VAL A 1011 -4.24 -39.67 -91.75
CA VAL A 1011 -5.08 -39.64 -92.97
C VAL A 1011 -6.53 -39.29 -92.65
N THR A 1012 -7.09 -39.88 -91.59
CA THR A 1012 -8.46 -39.59 -91.15
C THR A 1012 -8.62 -38.13 -90.75
N LEU A 1013 -7.67 -37.60 -89.96
CA LEU A 1013 -7.68 -36.22 -89.47
C LEU A 1013 -7.41 -35.19 -90.58
N GLN A 1014 -6.55 -35.51 -91.54
CA GLN A 1014 -6.30 -34.67 -92.72
C GLN A 1014 -7.59 -34.46 -93.54
N SER A 1015 -8.44 -35.49 -93.62
CA SER A 1015 -9.74 -35.36 -94.30
C SER A 1015 -10.73 -34.43 -93.58
N ARG A 1016 -10.49 -34.14 -92.29
CA ARG A 1016 -11.31 -33.23 -91.48
C ARG A 1016 -10.79 -31.79 -91.49
N LEU A 1017 -9.63 -31.51 -92.10
CA LEU A 1017 -9.11 -30.15 -92.16
C LEU A 1017 -10.09 -29.21 -92.90
N PRO A 1018 -10.34 -28.01 -92.38
CA PRO A 1018 -11.24 -27.07 -93.04
C PRO A 1018 -10.63 -26.63 -94.37
N GLY A 1019 -11.38 -26.80 -95.45
CA GLY A 1019 -11.04 -26.26 -96.77
C GLY A 1019 -11.32 -24.75 -96.86
N ALA A 1020 -10.90 -24.12 -97.95
CA ALA A 1020 -11.13 -22.69 -98.19
C ALA A 1020 -12.62 -22.28 -98.26
N GLU A 1021 -13.52 -23.26 -98.45
CA GLU A 1021 -14.96 -23.08 -98.59
C GLU A 1021 -15.72 -23.05 -97.25
N VAL A 1022 -15.05 -23.33 -96.12
CA VAL A 1022 -15.69 -23.41 -94.79
C VAL A 1022 -15.95 -22.01 -94.23
N THR A 1023 -17.21 -21.71 -93.93
CA THR A 1023 -17.59 -20.41 -93.35
C THR A 1023 -17.19 -20.31 -91.86
N PRO A 1024 -17.04 -19.10 -91.29
CA PRO A 1024 -16.74 -18.94 -89.86
C PRO A 1024 -17.77 -19.55 -88.89
N GLU A 1025 -19.04 -19.62 -89.31
CA GLU A 1025 -20.11 -20.27 -88.54
C GLU A 1025 -19.94 -21.79 -88.56
N GLN A 1026 -19.71 -22.37 -89.75
CA GLN A 1026 -19.38 -23.79 -89.88
C GLN A 1026 -18.08 -24.16 -89.14
N LEU A 1027 -17.09 -23.27 -89.13
CA LEU A 1027 -15.83 -23.44 -88.39
C LEU A 1027 -16.07 -23.56 -86.88
N ARG A 1028 -16.96 -22.72 -86.33
CA ARG A 1028 -17.33 -22.72 -84.90
C ARG A 1028 -18.13 -23.95 -84.51
N GLU A 1029 -19.04 -24.40 -85.38
CA GLU A 1029 -19.95 -25.53 -85.13
C GLU A 1029 -19.36 -26.89 -85.52
N ARG A 1030 -18.19 -26.92 -86.16
CA ARG A 1030 -17.55 -28.15 -86.70
C ARG A 1030 -18.42 -28.91 -87.70
N SER A 1031 -19.29 -28.23 -88.44
CA SER A 1031 -20.33 -28.86 -89.27
C SER A 1031 -19.89 -29.34 -90.66
N TRP A 1032 -18.64 -29.09 -91.08
CA TRP A 1032 -18.11 -29.57 -92.38
C TRP A 1032 -17.62 -31.02 -92.36
N TRP A 1033 -17.49 -31.62 -91.18
CA TRP A 1033 -17.22 -33.04 -91.00
C TRP A 1033 -18.20 -33.64 -89.99
N SER A 1034 -18.35 -34.96 -90.02
CA SER A 1034 -19.17 -35.70 -89.07
C SER A 1034 -18.46 -36.98 -88.63
N GLY A 1035 -18.81 -37.46 -87.44
CA GLY A 1035 -18.22 -38.65 -86.83
C GLY A 1035 -17.69 -38.36 -85.42
N PRO A 1036 -17.13 -39.38 -84.75
CA PRO A 1036 -16.66 -39.25 -83.38
C PRO A 1036 -15.37 -38.44 -83.30
N GLU A 1037 -15.15 -37.81 -82.16
CA GLU A 1037 -13.83 -37.29 -81.77
C GLU A 1037 -12.84 -38.45 -81.58
N LEU A 1038 -11.57 -38.19 -81.88
CA LEU A 1038 -10.52 -39.20 -81.86
C LEU A 1038 -9.54 -38.93 -80.71
N TYR A 1039 -9.49 -39.84 -79.75
CA TYR A 1039 -8.57 -39.82 -78.63
C TYR A 1039 -7.34 -40.67 -78.95
N LEU A 1040 -6.20 -40.01 -79.17
CA LEU A 1040 -4.91 -40.66 -79.28
C LEU A 1040 -4.34 -40.88 -77.88
N ILE A 1041 -4.40 -42.12 -77.41
CA ILE A 1041 -3.92 -42.54 -76.10
C ILE A 1041 -2.55 -43.18 -76.28
N ILE A 1042 -1.53 -42.64 -75.62
CA ILE A 1042 -0.14 -43.08 -75.72
C ILE A 1042 0.35 -43.42 -74.32
N ASP A 1043 0.60 -44.70 -74.02
CA ASP A 1043 1.36 -45.08 -72.83
C ASP A 1043 2.84 -45.27 -73.17
N ASP A 1044 3.71 -44.98 -72.21
CA ASP A 1044 5.17 -45.02 -72.35
C ASP A 1044 5.69 -44.32 -73.63
N TYR A 1045 5.36 -43.03 -73.81
CA TYR A 1045 5.76 -42.20 -74.97
C TYR A 1045 7.25 -42.35 -75.36
N GLU A 1046 8.14 -42.49 -74.37
CA GLU A 1046 9.57 -42.67 -74.63
C GLU A 1046 9.94 -43.92 -75.45
N LEU A 1047 9.06 -44.93 -75.51
CA LEU A 1047 9.23 -46.15 -76.30
C LEU A 1047 8.62 -46.05 -77.70
N VAL A 1048 7.72 -45.10 -77.93
CA VAL A 1048 7.09 -44.86 -79.24
C VAL A 1048 8.06 -44.12 -80.17
N GLY A 1049 8.72 -43.08 -79.66
CA GLY A 1049 9.62 -42.22 -80.43
C GLY A 1049 8.89 -41.19 -81.30
N GLU A 1050 9.65 -40.25 -81.89
CA GLU A 1050 9.11 -39.11 -82.65
C GLU A 1050 8.67 -39.48 -84.07
N ASP A 1051 9.41 -40.37 -84.75
CA ASP A 1051 9.21 -40.66 -86.17
C ASP A 1051 7.78 -41.13 -86.53
N PRO A 1052 7.14 -42.04 -85.74
CA PRO A 1052 5.77 -42.46 -86.02
C PRO A 1052 4.74 -41.34 -85.84
N LEU A 1053 5.00 -40.37 -84.94
CA LEU A 1053 4.06 -39.32 -84.54
C LEU A 1053 4.20 -38.04 -85.34
N ARG A 1054 5.28 -37.88 -86.12
CA ARG A 1054 5.54 -36.70 -86.95
C ARG A 1054 4.35 -36.28 -87.84
N PRO A 1055 3.61 -37.18 -88.53
CA PRO A 1055 2.45 -36.79 -89.32
C PRO A 1055 1.29 -36.22 -88.49
N ILE A 1056 1.19 -36.59 -87.22
CA ILE A 1056 0.16 -36.09 -86.29
C ILE A 1056 0.61 -34.75 -85.70
N ALA A 1057 1.91 -34.59 -85.43
CA ALA A 1057 2.48 -33.33 -84.91
C ALA A 1057 2.16 -32.13 -85.83
N GLU A 1058 2.16 -32.34 -87.15
CA GLU A 1058 1.80 -31.31 -88.15
C GLU A 1058 0.32 -30.92 -88.12
N LEU A 1059 -0.56 -31.76 -87.52
CA LEU A 1059 -2.01 -31.53 -87.42
C LEU A 1059 -2.43 -30.97 -86.06
N LEU A 1060 -1.57 -31.06 -85.04
CA LEU A 1060 -1.86 -30.58 -83.68
C LEU A 1060 -2.34 -29.12 -83.61
N PRO A 1061 -1.77 -28.15 -84.37
CA PRO A 1061 -2.29 -26.78 -84.37
C PRO A 1061 -3.78 -26.66 -84.76
N HIS A 1062 -4.33 -27.65 -85.47
CA HIS A 1062 -5.72 -27.72 -85.90
C HIS A 1062 -6.55 -28.72 -85.08
N ALA A 1063 -6.00 -29.30 -84.00
CA ALA A 1063 -6.61 -30.39 -83.24
C ALA A 1063 -8.04 -30.10 -82.77
N ARG A 1064 -8.28 -28.85 -82.34
CA ARG A 1064 -9.62 -28.38 -81.93
C ARG A 1064 -10.64 -28.41 -83.07
N ASP A 1065 -10.24 -28.16 -84.31
CA ASP A 1065 -11.18 -28.08 -85.43
C ASP A 1065 -11.51 -29.47 -86.00
N ILE A 1066 -10.55 -30.40 -85.92
CA ILE A 1066 -10.63 -31.75 -86.49
C ILE A 1066 -11.05 -32.83 -85.48
N GLY A 1067 -11.29 -32.44 -84.22
CA GLY A 1067 -11.71 -33.35 -83.15
C GLY A 1067 -10.63 -34.34 -82.74
N LEU A 1068 -9.37 -33.89 -82.63
CA LEU A 1068 -8.25 -34.70 -82.10
C LEU A 1068 -8.00 -34.34 -80.64
N HIS A 1069 -7.96 -35.36 -79.78
CA HIS A 1069 -7.52 -35.27 -78.39
C HIS A 1069 -6.31 -36.18 -78.18
N VAL A 1070 -5.36 -35.75 -77.35
CA VAL A 1070 -4.11 -36.50 -77.12
C VAL A 1070 -3.97 -36.69 -75.63
N VAL A 1071 -3.78 -37.93 -75.21
CA VAL A 1071 -3.46 -38.30 -73.83
C VAL A 1071 -2.16 -39.09 -73.87
N ALA A 1072 -1.08 -38.50 -73.40
CA ALA A 1072 0.24 -39.12 -73.45
C ALA A 1072 0.82 -39.27 -72.04
N ALA A 1073 1.22 -40.50 -71.69
CA ALA A 1073 1.99 -40.79 -70.49
C ALA A 1073 3.46 -41.01 -70.85
N ARG A 1074 4.35 -40.45 -70.03
CA ARG A 1074 5.79 -40.53 -70.24
C ARG A 1074 6.55 -40.74 -68.93
N LYS A 1075 7.65 -41.48 -68.99
CA LYS A 1075 8.60 -41.56 -67.88
C LYS A 1075 9.30 -40.21 -67.63
N PHE A 1076 9.53 -39.91 -66.36
CA PHE A 1076 10.16 -38.68 -65.89
C PHE A 1076 11.57 -38.42 -66.44
N GLY A 1077 12.40 -39.46 -66.60
CA GLY A 1077 13.80 -39.30 -67.02
C GLY A 1077 13.94 -38.75 -68.46
N GLY A 1078 14.79 -37.72 -68.62
CA GLY A 1078 15.03 -37.03 -69.89
C GLY A 1078 13.87 -36.17 -70.35
N VAL A 1079 12.94 -35.82 -69.46
CA VAL A 1079 11.72 -35.08 -69.82
C VAL A 1079 12.04 -33.73 -70.47
N SER A 1080 12.93 -32.97 -69.84
CA SER A 1080 13.31 -31.62 -70.27
C SER A 1080 13.90 -31.60 -71.69
N ARG A 1081 14.61 -32.65 -72.09
CA ARG A 1081 15.14 -32.77 -73.46
C ARG A 1081 14.07 -33.10 -74.49
N ALA A 1082 13.15 -34.02 -74.20
CA ALA A 1082 12.15 -34.38 -75.20
C ALA A 1082 10.98 -33.38 -75.30
N LEU A 1083 10.84 -32.43 -74.37
CA LEU A 1083 9.97 -31.27 -74.57
C LEU A 1083 10.40 -30.38 -75.75
N PHE A 1084 11.60 -30.56 -76.30
CA PHE A 1084 12.06 -29.93 -77.55
C PHE A 1084 11.79 -30.78 -78.81
N GLY A 1085 11.21 -31.98 -78.66
CA GLY A 1085 10.80 -32.83 -79.78
C GLY A 1085 9.60 -32.22 -80.52
N PRO A 1086 9.48 -32.41 -81.85
CA PRO A 1086 8.40 -31.78 -82.65
C PRO A 1086 6.99 -32.06 -82.12
N PHE A 1087 6.69 -33.29 -81.71
CA PHE A 1087 5.36 -33.66 -81.22
C PHE A 1087 5.05 -33.02 -79.86
N LEU A 1088 5.93 -33.17 -78.88
CA LEU A 1088 5.72 -32.60 -77.54
C LEU A 1088 5.80 -31.06 -77.53
N THR A 1089 6.56 -30.46 -78.45
CA THR A 1089 6.59 -29.00 -78.62
C THR A 1089 5.25 -28.50 -79.14
N ALA A 1090 4.74 -29.10 -80.22
CA ALA A 1090 3.42 -28.75 -80.76
C ALA A 1090 2.30 -29.00 -79.73
N LEU A 1091 2.41 -30.08 -78.95
CA LEU A 1091 1.48 -30.35 -77.85
C LEU A 1091 1.57 -29.28 -76.75
N LYS A 1092 2.78 -28.89 -76.35
CA LYS A 1092 3.04 -27.85 -75.34
C LYS A 1092 2.49 -26.49 -75.76
N ASP A 1093 2.60 -26.13 -77.04
CA ASP A 1093 2.08 -24.86 -77.57
C ASP A 1093 0.55 -24.76 -77.48
N LEU A 1094 -0.15 -25.89 -77.41
CA LEU A 1094 -1.60 -25.97 -77.20
C LEU A 1094 -2.02 -25.89 -75.72
N GLN A 1095 -1.06 -25.73 -74.78
CA GLN A 1095 -1.30 -25.66 -73.34
C GLN A 1095 -2.09 -26.87 -72.80
N PRO A 1096 -1.53 -28.09 -72.83
CA PRO A 1096 -2.20 -29.28 -72.36
C PRO A 1096 -2.36 -29.26 -70.83
N ASP A 1097 -3.30 -30.04 -70.31
CA ASP A 1097 -3.35 -30.41 -68.90
C ASP A 1097 -2.14 -31.28 -68.57
N VAL A 1098 -1.21 -30.75 -67.78
CA VAL A 1098 -0.01 -31.49 -67.37
C VAL A 1098 -0.22 -32.06 -65.98
N LEU A 1099 -0.07 -33.37 -65.85
CA LEU A 1099 -0.09 -34.10 -64.59
C LEU A 1099 1.33 -34.54 -64.25
N LEU A 1100 1.96 -33.80 -63.34
CA LEU A 1100 3.31 -34.08 -62.87
C LEU A 1100 3.24 -34.93 -61.59
N MET A 1101 3.48 -36.23 -61.72
CA MET A 1101 3.51 -37.19 -60.62
C MET A 1101 4.89 -37.23 -59.95
N ASP A 1102 5.16 -38.28 -59.17
CA ASP A 1102 6.46 -38.54 -58.54
C ASP A 1102 7.66 -38.30 -59.47
N GLY A 1103 8.64 -37.52 -59.00
CA GLY A 1103 9.82 -37.12 -59.78
C GLY A 1103 10.94 -36.51 -58.95
N THR A 1104 12.15 -36.44 -59.51
CA THR A 1104 13.34 -35.89 -58.84
C THR A 1104 13.64 -34.46 -59.29
N ARG A 1105 14.35 -33.68 -58.47
CA ARG A 1105 14.69 -32.29 -58.80
C ARG A 1105 15.76 -32.14 -59.91
N ASP A 1106 16.33 -33.25 -60.40
CA ASP A 1106 17.48 -33.24 -61.32
C ASP A 1106 17.15 -32.73 -62.73
N GLU A 1107 15.89 -32.86 -63.19
CA GLU A 1107 15.44 -32.44 -64.53
C GLU A 1107 15.09 -30.94 -64.61
N GLY A 1108 15.18 -30.19 -63.50
CA GLY A 1108 14.80 -28.77 -63.43
C GLY A 1108 13.29 -28.55 -63.35
N ALA A 1109 12.84 -27.34 -63.68
CA ALA A 1109 11.41 -27.00 -63.66
C ALA A 1109 10.72 -27.49 -64.94
N ILE A 1110 9.65 -28.26 -64.80
CA ILE A 1110 8.83 -28.80 -65.88
C ILE A 1110 7.52 -28.01 -65.88
N PHE A 1111 7.20 -27.33 -66.99
CA PHE A 1111 6.07 -26.40 -67.08
C PHE A 1111 6.03 -25.36 -65.91
N GLY A 1112 7.20 -24.91 -65.46
CA GLY A 1112 7.33 -23.91 -64.40
C GLY A 1112 7.17 -24.44 -62.97
N VAL A 1113 6.98 -25.75 -62.78
CA VAL A 1113 6.90 -26.41 -61.47
C VAL A 1113 8.12 -27.29 -61.25
N ARG A 1114 8.68 -27.25 -60.03
CA ARG A 1114 9.77 -28.16 -59.64
C ARG A 1114 9.19 -29.50 -59.19
N PRO A 1115 9.61 -30.62 -59.79
CA PRO A 1115 9.18 -31.94 -59.37
C PRO A 1115 9.56 -32.22 -57.90
N SER A 1116 8.71 -32.96 -57.22
CA SER A 1116 8.91 -33.39 -55.84
C SER A 1116 8.44 -34.84 -55.68
N PRO A 1117 8.95 -35.56 -54.66
CA PRO A 1117 8.44 -36.89 -54.35
C PRO A 1117 6.95 -36.85 -54.03
N GLN A 1118 6.16 -37.75 -54.62
CA GLN A 1118 4.72 -37.84 -54.40
C GLN A 1118 4.28 -39.29 -54.17
N GLN A 1119 3.16 -39.48 -53.47
CA GLN A 1119 2.57 -40.81 -53.32
C GLN A 1119 2.04 -41.30 -54.69
N PRO A 1120 1.95 -42.63 -54.91
CA PRO A 1120 1.28 -43.16 -56.10
C PRO A 1120 -0.14 -42.61 -56.25
N GLY A 1121 -0.51 -42.20 -57.46
CA GLY A 1121 -1.81 -41.57 -57.74
C GLY A 1121 -1.91 -40.07 -57.40
N ARG A 1122 -0.96 -39.49 -56.65
CA ARG A 1122 -0.85 -38.03 -56.50
C ARG A 1122 -0.16 -37.42 -57.72
N ALA A 1123 -0.67 -36.28 -58.16
CA ALA A 1123 -0.05 -35.46 -59.19
C ALA A 1123 -0.21 -33.96 -58.89
N THR A 1124 0.77 -33.15 -59.28
CA THR A 1124 0.55 -31.71 -59.45
C THR A 1124 -0.07 -31.48 -60.83
N TRP A 1125 -1.32 -31.03 -60.86
CA TRP A 1125 -1.99 -30.57 -62.07
C TRP A 1125 -1.56 -29.14 -62.41
N ILE A 1126 -1.28 -28.91 -63.69
CA ILE A 1126 -0.86 -27.63 -64.25
C ILE A 1126 -1.68 -27.36 -65.52
N HIS A 1127 -2.38 -26.22 -65.55
CA HIS A 1127 -3.08 -25.73 -66.73
C HIS A 1127 -2.89 -24.20 -66.84
N GLY A 1128 -2.05 -23.75 -67.78
CA GLY A 1128 -1.68 -22.32 -67.86
C GLY A 1128 -1.04 -21.81 -66.56
N GLU A 1129 -1.70 -20.86 -65.89
CA GLU A 1129 -1.29 -20.36 -64.55
C GLU A 1129 -1.91 -21.16 -63.39
N ALA A 1130 -2.97 -21.93 -63.62
CA ALA A 1130 -3.64 -22.72 -62.59
C ALA A 1130 -2.80 -23.94 -62.20
N ARG A 1131 -2.59 -24.13 -60.90
CA ARG A 1131 -1.76 -25.20 -60.33
C ARG A 1131 -2.38 -25.74 -59.05
N GLY A 1132 -2.43 -27.06 -58.89
CA GLY A 1132 -2.94 -27.69 -57.67
C GLY A 1132 -2.57 -29.16 -57.56
N THR A 1133 -2.56 -29.69 -56.35
CA THR A 1133 -2.43 -31.14 -56.13
C THR A 1133 -3.77 -31.82 -56.40
N VAL A 1134 -3.74 -32.93 -57.12
CA VAL A 1134 -4.90 -33.76 -57.42
C VAL A 1134 -4.59 -35.22 -57.09
N GLN A 1135 -5.60 -35.95 -56.63
CA GLN A 1135 -5.59 -37.41 -56.57
C GLN A 1135 -6.21 -37.94 -57.86
N LEU A 1136 -5.39 -38.60 -58.66
CA LEU A 1136 -5.81 -39.23 -59.91
C LEU A 1136 -6.76 -40.40 -59.63
N PRO A 1137 -7.74 -40.65 -60.52
CA PRO A 1137 -8.64 -41.76 -60.39
C PRO A 1137 -7.92 -43.09 -60.67
N GLU A 1138 -8.22 -44.09 -59.87
CA GLU A 1138 -7.79 -45.47 -60.06
C GLU A 1138 -8.92 -46.25 -60.74
N ALA A 1139 -8.58 -46.92 -61.84
CA ALA A 1139 -9.47 -47.86 -62.52
C ALA A 1139 -9.16 -49.27 -62.01
N PRO A 1140 -10.17 -50.08 -61.64
CA PRO A 1140 -9.98 -51.43 -61.12
C PRO A 1140 -9.26 -52.39 -62.08
#